data_AF-A0A1F2S5X0-F1
#
_entry.id   AF-A0A1F2S5X0-F1
#
_cell.length_a   1.000
_cell.length_b   1.000
_cell.length_c   1.000
_cell.angle_alpha   90.00
_cell.angle_beta   90.00
_cell.angle_gamma   90.00
#
_symmetry.space_group_name_H-M   'P 1'
#
loop_
_entity.id
_entity.type
_entity.pdbx_description
1 polymer ?
#
loop_
_entity_poly.entity_id
_entity_poly.type
_entity_poly.pdbx_seq_one_letter_code
_entity_poly.pdbx_strand_id
1 'polypeptide(L)'
;MARLRGDRPTAVTLVVRVAQVLLGATLAAWVGPAMLAPDVPRTAGLAAALVFLATLWRPGAGLLLVAGLAPAASLLAPPPARPAELLAWALFSAWLLRVWPPLAPRGPDTGAGGRAVTTAAALYAAALIASWLMLTIAGAAGVPVRALPLFLFQSIPTDHLVYSSPEPETWTLLQSLTGMGLLCASTAIVRGDPRLRRAVAWTLVGALAVLAGATLVDIARQWAGAQYGAWFLLRYVRGERASLHLRDLNAAGSLYVLAGLTSVALAMLEPRRRASWLLPLLPIVPALWLTGSRTSFLAALGGLAILAIAQRRWPLTRRQATVSVTVVGLVLLAGAATMEWQPDVQGSAGRAASLRSQFLETTARMFVSAPLYGVGVGRYFDRSAQFMPAALRELYGNENAHNYFAQQFAELGIVGGLLFLWLVAAMVASGWSAARERPSDATPGVVGLFAGMSAYLLTCLTGHPLLVSEAAFPFWIACGALVGGMDTPPRLPYRNGALVAAACALLAVGVAWATLSYARVTAPPSEQGFHGIETAPDGTAFRWMTRHAVTYVSSDAGFLRLRARAPDITLRRPLVVEMAVAGEVVDRREIPAGRWLTYDVPVPRPSSAPFRRIDLRANQFTTQETRLGRRRAERPIAAMIGGIRWISLEEVP
;
A
#
# COMPACT_ATOMS: atom_id res chain seq x y z
N MET A 1 -23.24 9.19 -33.44
CA MET A 1 -23.01 10.52 -32.82
C MET A 1 -21.63 11.13 -33.09
N ALA A 2 -20.49 10.46 -32.88
CA ALA A 2 -19.17 11.03 -33.28
C ALA A 2 -19.05 11.24 -34.81
N ARG A 3 -19.56 10.29 -35.61
CA ARG A 3 -19.76 10.45 -37.06
C ARG A 3 -20.68 11.62 -37.46
N LEU A 4 -21.56 12.08 -36.55
CA LEU A 4 -22.45 13.23 -36.80
C LEU A 4 -21.77 14.58 -36.52
N ARG A 5 -20.53 14.60 -35.99
CA ARG A 5 -19.75 15.82 -35.70
C ARG A 5 -18.55 16.03 -36.64
N GLY A 6 -18.43 15.26 -37.72
CA GLY A 6 -17.31 15.41 -38.68
C GLY A 6 -15.94 14.91 -38.20
N ASP A 7 -15.73 14.72 -36.89
CA ASP A 7 -14.51 14.15 -36.35
C ASP A 7 -14.44 12.64 -36.63
N ARG A 8 -13.74 12.23 -37.69
CA ARG A 8 -13.33 10.83 -37.85
C ARG A 8 -12.30 10.52 -36.74
N PRO A 9 -12.61 9.67 -35.75
CA PRO A 9 -11.57 9.23 -34.82
C PRO A 9 -10.49 8.51 -35.61
N THR A 10 -9.24 8.90 -35.42
CA THR A 10 -8.10 8.16 -35.97
C THR A 10 -8.14 6.72 -35.47
N ALA A 11 -7.65 5.75 -36.25
CA ALA A 11 -7.59 4.34 -35.85
C ALA A 11 -6.93 4.15 -34.48
N VAL A 12 -5.90 4.95 -34.18
CA VAL A 12 -5.23 5.00 -32.87
C VAL A 12 -6.20 5.34 -31.74
N THR A 13 -7.09 6.32 -31.95
CA THR A 13 -8.10 6.70 -30.95
C THR A 13 -9.10 5.57 -30.68
N LEU A 14 -9.45 4.80 -31.72
CA LEU A 14 -10.34 3.64 -31.56
C LEU A 14 -9.66 2.53 -30.78
N VAL A 15 -8.42 2.17 -31.14
CA VAL A 15 -7.63 1.13 -30.47
C VAL A 15 -7.45 1.45 -28.99
N VAL A 16 -7.09 2.69 -28.65
CA VAL A 16 -6.93 3.13 -27.25
C VAL A 16 -8.25 3.03 -26.48
N ARG A 17 -9.38 3.40 -27.09
CA ARG A 17 -10.69 3.27 -26.43
C ARG A 17 -11.11 1.83 -26.23
N VAL A 18 -10.88 0.97 -27.22
CA VAL A 18 -11.17 -0.47 -27.09
C VAL A 18 -10.31 -1.06 -25.98
N ALA A 19 -9.00 -0.78 -25.96
CA ALA A 19 -8.11 -1.22 -24.89
C ALA A 19 -8.54 -0.70 -23.52
N GLN A 20 -8.97 0.57 -23.43
CA GLN A 20 -9.49 1.16 -22.20
C GLN A 20 -10.74 0.44 -21.70
N VAL A 21 -11.71 0.17 -22.57
CA VAL A 21 -12.96 -0.53 -22.21
C VAL A 21 -12.68 -1.97 -21.81
N LEU A 22 -11.81 -2.67 -22.56
CA LEU A 22 -11.41 -4.04 -22.22
C LEU A 22 -10.73 -4.08 -20.85
N LEU A 23 -9.80 -3.15 -20.58
CA LEU A 23 -9.17 -3.06 -19.26
C LEU A 23 -10.21 -2.78 -18.17
N GLY A 24 -11.12 -1.81 -18.39
CA GLY A 24 -12.20 -1.51 -17.44
C GLY A 24 -13.11 -2.71 -17.17
N ALA A 25 -13.44 -3.50 -18.20
CA ALA A 25 -14.24 -4.71 -18.08
C ALA A 25 -13.49 -5.81 -17.30
N THR A 26 -12.19 -5.99 -17.56
CA THR A 26 -11.35 -6.92 -16.81
C THR A 26 -11.28 -6.55 -15.32
N LEU A 27 -11.09 -5.27 -15.00
CA LEU A 27 -11.10 -4.82 -13.59
C LEU A 27 -12.49 -5.02 -12.96
N ALA A 28 -13.57 -4.74 -13.69
CA ALA A 28 -14.93 -4.97 -13.21
C ALA A 28 -15.21 -6.45 -12.92
N ALA A 29 -14.63 -7.36 -13.71
CA ALA A 29 -14.74 -8.80 -13.49
C ALA A 29 -14.06 -9.28 -12.20
N TRP A 30 -13.13 -8.50 -11.63
CA TRP A 30 -12.54 -8.77 -10.30
C TRP A 30 -13.32 -8.08 -9.19
N VAL A 31 -13.78 -6.85 -9.43
CA VAL A 31 -14.54 -6.06 -8.45
C VAL A 31 -15.91 -6.69 -8.15
N GLY A 32 -16.66 -7.12 -9.17
CA GLY A 32 -18.00 -7.67 -9.02
C GLY A 32 -18.07 -8.87 -8.07
N PRO A 33 -17.29 -9.94 -8.31
CA PRO A 33 -17.21 -11.09 -7.39
C PRO A 33 -16.72 -10.70 -5.99
N ALA A 34 -15.76 -9.78 -5.88
CA ALA A 34 -15.26 -9.33 -4.58
C ALA A 34 -16.35 -8.61 -3.75
N MET A 35 -17.20 -7.79 -4.38
CA MET A 35 -18.32 -7.12 -3.72
C MET A 35 -19.38 -8.08 -3.18
N LEU A 36 -19.51 -9.25 -3.81
CA LEU A 36 -20.49 -10.28 -3.47
C LEU A 36 -19.87 -11.41 -2.64
N ALA A 37 -18.56 -11.35 -2.35
CA ALA A 37 -17.88 -12.38 -1.59
C ALA A 37 -18.44 -12.44 -0.16
N PRO A 38 -18.68 -13.64 0.40
CA PRO A 38 -19.24 -13.80 1.74
C PRO A 38 -18.31 -13.23 2.84
N ASP A 39 -17.02 -13.11 2.53
CA ASP A 39 -16.01 -12.56 3.43
C ASP A 39 -16.02 -11.04 3.51
N VAL A 40 -16.62 -10.37 2.51
CA VAL A 40 -16.75 -8.91 2.45
C VAL A 40 -18.08 -8.51 3.09
N PRO A 41 -18.08 -7.71 4.18
CA PRO A 41 -19.30 -7.18 4.76
C PRO A 41 -20.14 -6.44 3.72
N ARG A 42 -21.47 -6.59 3.80
CA ARG A 42 -22.41 -5.93 2.87
C ARG A 42 -22.20 -4.42 2.80
N THR A 43 -21.81 -3.78 3.89
CA THR A 43 -21.48 -2.35 3.96
C THR A 43 -20.32 -1.98 3.03
N ALA A 44 -19.24 -2.75 3.03
CA ALA A 44 -18.09 -2.54 2.14
C ALA A 44 -18.46 -2.81 0.67
N GLY A 45 -19.21 -3.88 0.40
CA GLY A 45 -19.71 -4.18 -0.95
C GLY A 45 -20.63 -3.08 -1.49
N LEU A 46 -21.57 -2.57 -0.69
CA LEU A 46 -22.45 -1.46 -1.05
C LEU A 46 -21.69 -0.14 -1.25
N ALA A 47 -20.67 0.13 -0.44
CA ALA A 47 -19.81 1.30 -0.62
C ALA A 47 -19.06 1.24 -1.96
N ALA A 48 -18.53 0.07 -2.33
CA ALA A 48 -17.89 -0.14 -3.63
C ALA A 48 -18.88 -0.02 -4.80
N ALA A 49 -20.11 -0.55 -4.65
CA ALA A 49 -21.18 -0.38 -5.64
C ALA A 49 -21.50 1.11 -5.86
N LEU A 50 -21.61 1.86 -4.76
CA LEU A 50 -21.88 3.30 -4.80
C LEU A 50 -20.76 4.05 -5.52
N VAL A 51 -19.49 3.75 -5.21
CA VAL A 51 -18.34 4.33 -5.91
C VAL A 51 -18.41 4.02 -7.41
N PHE A 52 -18.65 2.75 -7.78
CA PHE A 52 -18.74 2.33 -9.18
C PHE A 52 -19.83 3.10 -9.94
N LEU A 53 -21.06 3.11 -9.41
CA LEU A 53 -22.21 3.78 -10.03
C LEU A 53 -22.03 5.30 -10.08
N ALA A 54 -21.55 5.91 -8.99
CA ALA A 54 -21.27 7.34 -8.95
C ALA A 54 -20.19 7.72 -9.96
N THR A 55 -19.16 6.90 -10.15
CA THR A 55 -18.09 7.13 -11.13
C THR A 55 -18.62 7.07 -12.56
N LEU A 56 -19.45 6.07 -12.87
CA LEU A 56 -20.11 5.97 -14.17
C LEU A 56 -20.92 7.23 -14.47
N TRP A 57 -21.68 7.72 -13.49
CA TRP A 57 -22.46 8.95 -13.62
C TRP A 57 -21.57 10.19 -13.77
N ARG A 58 -20.64 10.42 -12.82
CA ARG A 58 -19.69 11.54 -12.79
C ARG A 58 -18.38 11.10 -12.12
N PRO A 59 -17.22 11.07 -12.81
CA PRO A 59 -15.99 10.53 -12.24
C PRO A 59 -15.53 11.32 -11.01
N GLY A 60 -15.79 12.63 -11.00
CA GLY A 60 -15.56 13.47 -9.82
C GLY A 60 -16.34 13.01 -8.58
N ALA A 61 -17.60 12.55 -8.74
CA ALA A 61 -18.38 12.03 -7.62
C ALA A 61 -17.77 10.74 -7.06
N GLY A 62 -17.39 9.81 -7.94
CA GLY A 62 -16.65 8.61 -7.57
C GLY A 62 -15.34 8.91 -6.84
N LEU A 63 -14.54 9.84 -7.39
CA LEU A 63 -13.27 10.25 -6.78
C LEU A 63 -13.47 10.84 -5.38
N LEU A 64 -14.48 11.69 -5.19
CA LEU A 64 -14.80 12.25 -3.87
C LEU A 64 -15.26 11.16 -2.90
N LEU A 65 -16.04 10.18 -3.35
CA LEU A 65 -16.42 9.04 -2.50
C LEU A 65 -15.19 8.24 -2.06
N VAL A 66 -14.26 7.91 -2.96
CA VAL A 66 -13.01 7.23 -2.57
C VAL A 66 -12.18 8.09 -1.65
N ALA A 67 -12.04 9.39 -1.91
CA ALA A 67 -11.30 10.32 -1.05
C ALA A 67 -11.87 10.39 0.38
N GLY A 68 -13.19 10.28 0.52
CA GLY A 68 -13.88 10.32 1.81
C GLY A 68 -13.93 8.98 2.53
N LEU A 69 -14.05 7.86 1.80
CA LEU A 69 -14.26 6.53 2.37
C LEU A 69 -12.96 5.74 2.56
N ALA A 70 -11.95 5.92 1.71
CA ALA A 70 -10.68 5.18 1.81
C ALA A 70 -9.97 5.36 3.17
N PRO A 71 -9.91 6.56 3.79
CA PRO A 71 -9.33 6.71 5.13
C PRO A 71 -10.07 5.91 6.22
N ALA A 72 -11.35 5.61 6.00
CA ALA A 72 -12.22 4.90 6.95
C ALA A 72 -12.38 3.42 6.59
N ALA A 73 -11.66 2.91 5.58
CA ALA A 73 -12.00 1.64 4.97
C ALA A 73 -11.91 0.45 5.94
N SER A 74 -10.92 0.45 6.83
CA SER A 74 -10.76 -0.54 7.91
C SER A 74 -11.99 -0.67 8.84
N LEU A 75 -12.81 0.39 8.95
CA LEU A 75 -14.07 0.38 9.70
C LEU A 75 -15.22 -0.25 8.91
N LEU A 76 -15.13 -0.28 7.57
CA LEU A 76 -16.11 -0.94 6.71
C LEU A 76 -15.95 -2.46 6.74
N ALA A 77 -14.71 -2.94 6.82
CA ALA A 77 -14.40 -4.35 6.93
C ALA A 77 -13.06 -4.56 7.66
N PRO A 78 -13.01 -5.43 8.68
CA PRO A 78 -11.74 -5.81 9.28
C PRO A 78 -10.93 -6.69 8.31
N PRO A 79 -9.60 -6.82 8.53
CA PRO A 79 -8.79 -7.82 7.85
C PRO A 79 -9.43 -9.22 7.96
N PRO A 80 -9.34 -10.06 6.92
CA PRO A 80 -8.44 -9.93 5.76
C PRO A 80 -9.02 -9.14 4.58
N ALA A 81 -10.26 -8.62 4.68
CA ALA A 81 -10.88 -7.84 3.62
C ALA A 81 -10.07 -6.57 3.30
N ARG A 82 -10.09 -6.16 2.02
CA ARG A 82 -9.36 -4.99 1.50
C ARG A 82 -10.30 -3.89 1.00
N PRO A 83 -11.07 -3.26 1.89
CA PRO A 83 -12.09 -2.30 1.48
C PRO A 83 -11.50 -1.07 0.77
N ALA A 84 -10.31 -0.58 1.15
CA ALA A 84 -9.71 0.58 0.50
C ALA A 84 -9.40 0.31 -0.98
N GLU A 85 -8.85 -0.86 -1.27
CA GLU A 85 -8.50 -1.33 -2.61
C GLU A 85 -9.76 -1.61 -3.40
N LEU A 86 -10.74 -2.27 -2.80
CA LEU A 86 -12.03 -2.53 -3.45
C LEU A 86 -12.70 -1.22 -3.91
N LEU A 87 -12.67 -0.17 -3.08
CA LEU A 87 -13.18 1.16 -3.45
C LEU A 87 -12.37 1.78 -4.59
N ALA A 88 -11.04 1.71 -4.56
CA ALA A 88 -10.18 2.26 -5.62
C ALA A 88 -10.36 1.52 -6.96
N TRP A 89 -10.50 0.19 -6.93
CA TRP A 89 -10.71 -0.63 -8.12
C TRP A 89 -12.13 -0.47 -8.70
N ALA A 90 -13.13 -0.25 -7.84
CA ALA A 90 -14.47 0.15 -8.28
C ALA A 90 -14.44 1.50 -9.02
N LEU A 91 -13.65 2.47 -8.54
CA LEU A 91 -13.41 3.73 -9.25
C LEU A 91 -12.72 3.47 -10.61
N PHE A 92 -11.64 2.69 -10.66
CA PHE A 92 -10.90 2.46 -11.90
C PHE A 92 -11.73 1.74 -12.96
N SER A 93 -12.40 0.65 -12.59
CA SER A 93 -13.24 -0.11 -13.50
C SER A 93 -14.33 0.76 -14.12
N ALA A 94 -15.10 1.48 -13.31
CA ALA A 94 -16.12 2.40 -13.79
C ALA A 94 -15.54 3.58 -14.61
N TRP A 95 -14.43 4.15 -14.18
CA TRP A 95 -13.80 5.28 -14.88
C TRP A 95 -13.29 4.87 -16.27
N LEU A 96 -12.70 3.68 -16.39
CA LEU A 96 -12.23 3.15 -17.68
C LEU A 96 -13.37 2.69 -18.59
N LEU A 97 -14.45 2.13 -18.03
CA LEU A 97 -15.65 1.75 -18.79
C LEU A 97 -16.42 2.97 -19.34
N ARG A 98 -16.21 4.16 -18.77
CA ARG A 98 -16.85 5.38 -19.24
C ARG A 98 -16.28 5.80 -20.60
N VAL A 99 -17.07 5.60 -21.65
CA VAL A 99 -16.70 5.83 -23.08
C VAL A 99 -16.48 7.33 -23.44
N TRP A 100 -16.74 8.26 -22.51
CA TRP A 100 -16.68 9.72 -22.73
C TRP A 100 -16.10 10.46 -21.51
N PRO A 101 -14.85 11.02 -21.49
CA PRO A 101 -13.90 11.39 -22.55
C PRO A 101 -12.51 10.69 -22.43
N PRO A 102 -11.57 10.87 -23.39
CA PRO A 102 -10.34 10.07 -23.42
C PRO A 102 -9.34 10.45 -22.31
N LEU A 103 -8.58 9.44 -21.86
CA LEU A 103 -7.28 9.60 -21.18
C LEU A 103 -6.24 10.34 -22.05
N ALA A 104 -6.45 10.32 -23.38
CA ALA A 104 -5.60 11.02 -24.33
C ALA A 104 -5.86 12.54 -24.31
N PRO A 105 -4.81 13.37 -24.31
CA PRO A 105 -4.93 14.82 -24.32
C PRO A 105 -5.75 15.30 -25.52
N ARG A 106 -6.83 16.04 -25.27
CA ARG A 106 -7.33 16.97 -26.29
C ARG A 106 -6.55 18.27 -26.11
N GLY A 107 -5.49 18.42 -26.89
CA GLY A 107 -4.73 19.67 -27.04
C GLY A 107 -3.21 19.54 -26.79
N PRO A 108 -2.39 20.37 -27.46
CA PRO A 108 -0.97 20.59 -27.13
C PRO A 108 -0.74 21.02 -25.67
N ASP A 109 -1.80 21.49 -25.00
CA ASP A 109 -1.82 22.10 -23.67
C ASP A 109 -1.89 21.10 -22.51
N THR A 110 -1.33 19.90 -22.67
CA THR A 110 -0.91 19.17 -21.47
C THR A 110 0.26 19.94 -20.87
N GLY A 111 -0.04 20.81 -19.89
CA GLY A 111 0.97 21.49 -19.09
C GLY A 111 2.06 20.48 -18.73
N ALA A 112 3.32 20.79 -19.07
CA ALA A 112 4.38 19.78 -19.00
C ALA A 112 4.62 19.24 -17.58
N GLY A 113 4.04 19.87 -16.55
CA GLY A 113 4.04 19.40 -15.16
C GLY A 113 3.22 18.15 -14.92
N GLY A 114 2.04 18.05 -15.55
CA GLY A 114 1.26 16.81 -15.51
C GLY A 114 2.04 15.66 -16.14
N ARG A 115 2.66 15.92 -17.31
CA ARG A 115 3.48 14.93 -18.03
C ARG A 115 4.68 14.45 -17.20
N ALA A 116 5.42 15.39 -16.59
CA ALA A 116 6.55 15.11 -15.71
C ALA A 116 6.21 14.10 -14.60
N VAL A 117 5.15 14.38 -13.85
CA VAL A 117 4.72 13.50 -12.75
C VAL A 117 4.21 12.17 -13.29
N THR A 118 3.39 12.16 -14.35
CA THR A 118 2.87 10.90 -14.91
C THR A 118 3.96 10.01 -15.50
N THR A 119 4.99 10.58 -16.13
CA THR A 119 6.13 9.82 -16.65
C THR A 119 6.95 9.20 -15.51
N ALA A 120 7.25 9.99 -14.47
CA ALA A 120 7.95 9.47 -13.30
C ALA A 120 7.13 8.38 -12.58
N ALA A 121 5.81 8.56 -12.48
CA ALA A 121 4.91 7.57 -11.91
C ALA A 121 4.87 6.28 -12.74
N ALA A 122 4.84 6.39 -14.07
CA ALA A 122 4.88 5.23 -14.97
C ALA A 122 6.20 4.46 -14.88
N LEU A 123 7.33 5.16 -14.78
CA LEU A 123 8.64 4.52 -14.62
C LEU A 123 8.80 3.86 -13.25
N TYR A 124 8.33 4.50 -12.17
CA TYR A 124 8.32 3.88 -10.85
C TYR A 124 7.39 2.65 -10.82
N ALA A 125 6.21 2.73 -11.44
CA ALA A 125 5.32 1.57 -11.63
C ALA A 125 6.01 0.44 -12.42
N ALA A 126 6.75 0.77 -13.49
CA ALA A 126 7.53 -0.20 -14.24
C ALA A 126 8.63 -0.84 -13.38
N ALA A 127 9.28 -0.09 -12.49
CA ALA A 127 10.28 -0.62 -11.58
C ALA A 127 9.68 -1.61 -10.57
N LEU A 128 8.49 -1.31 -10.04
CA LEU A 128 7.75 -2.23 -9.16
C LEU A 128 7.37 -3.51 -9.91
N ILE A 129 6.83 -3.39 -11.13
CA ILE A 129 6.48 -4.55 -11.97
C ILE A 129 7.73 -5.38 -12.30
N ALA A 130 8.84 -4.74 -12.67
CA ALA A 130 10.10 -5.43 -12.95
C ALA A 130 10.62 -6.16 -11.69
N SER A 131 10.58 -5.52 -10.52
CA SER A 131 10.96 -6.13 -9.25
C SER A 131 10.11 -7.34 -8.91
N TRP A 132 8.79 -7.22 -9.08
CA TRP A 132 7.87 -8.34 -8.92
C TRP A 132 8.16 -9.48 -9.92
N LEU A 133 8.32 -9.17 -11.21
CA LEU A 133 8.67 -10.17 -12.23
C LEU A 133 9.97 -10.89 -11.88
N MET A 134 11.01 -10.17 -11.45
CA MET A 134 12.28 -10.78 -11.04
C MET A 134 12.08 -11.77 -9.88
N LEU A 135 11.31 -11.40 -8.85
CA LEU A 135 10.99 -12.28 -7.73
C LEU A 135 10.14 -13.48 -8.14
N THR A 136 9.06 -13.25 -8.88
CA THR A 136 8.12 -14.31 -9.27
C THR A 136 8.78 -15.30 -10.23
N ILE A 137 9.60 -14.83 -11.17
CA ILE A 137 10.38 -15.70 -12.08
C ILE A 137 11.42 -16.51 -11.28
N ALA A 138 12.14 -15.87 -10.35
CA ALA A 138 13.08 -16.59 -9.49
C ALA A 138 12.38 -17.65 -8.63
N GLY A 139 11.16 -17.36 -8.17
CA GLY A 139 10.30 -18.29 -7.44
C GLY A 139 9.73 -19.41 -8.31
N ALA A 140 9.71 -19.29 -9.63
CA ALA A 140 9.09 -20.27 -10.53
C ALA A 140 9.88 -21.58 -10.67
N ALA A 141 11.01 -21.76 -9.98
CA ALA A 141 11.87 -22.93 -10.09
C ALA A 141 11.06 -24.25 -10.10
N GLY A 142 11.29 -25.12 -11.08
CA GLY A 142 10.51 -26.36 -11.27
C GLY A 142 9.23 -26.21 -12.12
N VAL A 143 8.95 -25.00 -12.64
CA VAL A 143 7.95 -24.75 -13.69
C VAL A 143 8.63 -24.88 -15.07
N PRO A 144 7.98 -25.41 -16.11
CA PRO A 144 8.52 -25.38 -17.47
C PRO A 144 8.51 -23.96 -18.06
N VAL A 145 9.53 -23.58 -18.85
CA VAL A 145 9.60 -22.25 -19.50
C VAL A 145 8.32 -21.93 -20.29
N ARG A 146 7.74 -22.91 -20.99
CA ARG A 146 6.48 -22.76 -21.74
C ARG A 146 5.27 -22.41 -20.86
N ALA A 147 5.29 -22.80 -19.59
CA ALA A 147 4.21 -22.55 -18.62
C ALA A 147 4.43 -21.25 -17.83
N LEU A 148 5.59 -20.61 -17.95
CA LEU A 148 5.94 -19.40 -17.20
C LEU A 148 4.95 -18.24 -17.40
N PRO A 149 4.44 -17.92 -18.61
CA PRO A 149 3.45 -16.86 -18.77
C PRO A 149 2.15 -17.13 -18.01
N LEU A 150 1.67 -18.38 -18.02
CA LEU A 150 0.49 -18.79 -17.29
C LEU A 150 0.73 -18.74 -15.78
N PHE A 151 1.90 -19.20 -15.31
CA PHE A 151 2.31 -19.13 -13.92
C PHE A 151 2.34 -17.68 -13.40
N LEU A 152 2.93 -16.76 -14.16
CA LEU A 152 2.96 -15.33 -13.82
C LEU A 152 1.54 -14.74 -13.71
N PHE A 153 0.65 -15.09 -14.64
CA PHE A 153 -0.75 -14.67 -14.58
C PHE A 153 -1.45 -15.24 -13.34
N GLN A 154 -1.22 -16.51 -13.00
CA GLN A 154 -1.78 -17.17 -11.83
C GLN A 154 -1.13 -16.76 -10.51
N SER A 155 0.01 -16.08 -10.53
CA SER A 155 0.65 -15.50 -9.33
C SER A 155 -0.09 -14.27 -8.81
N ILE A 156 -1.04 -13.73 -9.56
CA ILE A 156 -1.97 -12.70 -9.09
C ILE A 156 -3.27 -13.39 -8.67
N PRO A 157 -3.59 -13.46 -7.36
CA PRO A 157 -4.80 -14.14 -6.91
C PRO A 157 -6.06 -13.45 -7.44
N THR A 158 -7.02 -14.23 -7.94
CA THR A 158 -8.31 -13.70 -8.42
C THR A 158 -9.13 -13.04 -7.31
N ASP A 159 -8.85 -13.38 -6.06
CA ASP A 159 -9.53 -12.85 -4.86
C ASP A 159 -8.66 -11.87 -4.05
N HIS A 160 -7.63 -11.26 -4.67
CA HIS A 160 -6.74 -10.29 -4.01
C HIS A 160 -7.44 -9.03 -3.46
N LEU A 161 -8.69 -8.76 -3.86
CA LEU A 161 -9.54 -7.70 -3.30
C LEU A 161 -10.33 -8.15 -2.06
N VAL A 162 -10.43 -9.46 -1.84
CA VAL A 162 -11.11 -10.08 -0.69
C VAL A 162 -10.09 -10.48 0.38
N TYR A 163 -8.93 -10.97 -0.03
CA TYR A 163 -7.87 -11.41 0.86
C TYR A 163 -6.52 -10.85 0.40
N SER A 164 -5.63 -10.59 1.35
CA SER A 164 -4.24 -10.28 1.02
C SER A 164 -3.61 -11.41 0.18
N SER A 165 -2.82 -11.03 -0.83
CA SER A 165 -1.99 -12.01 -1.53
C SER A 165 -1.13 -12.73 -0.50
N PRO A 166 -0.99 -14.06 -0.60
CA PRO A 166 -0.08 -14.80 0.28
C PRO A 166 1.36 -14.29 0.17
N GLU A 167 1.73 -13.77 -1.00
CA GLU A 167 3.05 -13.22 -1.33
C GLU A 167 3.10 -11.72 -1.01
N PRO A 168 3.98 -11.30 -0.07
CA PRO A 168 4.18 -9.88 0.25
C PRO A 168 4.51 -9.01 -0.97
N GLU A 169 5.23 -9.57 -1.96
CA GLU A 169 5.60 -8.86 -3.18
C GLU A 169 4.40 -8.55 -4.08
N THR A 170 3.50 -9.50 -4.29
CA THR A 170 2.29 -9.31 -5.10
C THR A 170 1.35 -8.35 -4.39
N TRP A 171 1.20 -8.49 -3.07
CA TRP A 171 0.45 -7.54 -2.25
C TRP A 171 0.95 -6.10 -2.42
N THR A 172 2.25 -5.89 -2.21
CA THR A 172 2.87 -4.57 -2.20
C THR A 172 2.87 -3.95 -3.60
N LEU A 173 3.07 -4.77 -4.64
CA LEU A 173 2.90 -4.36 -6.03
C LEU A 173 1.49 -3.81 -6.27
N LEU A 174 0.45 -4.60 -5.98
CA LEU A 174 -0.92 -4.23 -6.28
C LEU A 174 -1.36 -2.97 -5.51
N GLN A 175 -0.97 -2.86 -4.24
CA GLN A 175 -1.24 -1.68 -3.43
C GLN A 175 -0.55 -0.44 -4.00
N SER A 176 0.74 -0.55 -4.35
CA SER A 176 1.50 0.56 -4.89
C SER A 176 0.92 0.98 -6.25
N LEU A 177 0.68 0.03 -7.16
CA LEU A 177 0.04 0.29 -8.46
C LEU A 177 -1.33 0.94 -8.31
N THR A 178 -2.11 0.55 -7.30
CA THR A 178 -3.39 1.20 -6.97
C THR A 178 -3.17 2.66 -6.56
N GLY A 179 -2.16 2.94 -5.74
CA GLY A 179 -1.74 4.31 -5.39
C GLY A 179 -1.37 5.16 -6.61
N MET A 180 -0.49 4.68 -7.49
CA MET A 180 -0.14 5.41 -8.73
C MET A 180 -1.34 5.53 -9.67
N GLY A 181 -2.23 4.53 -9.71
CA GLY A 181 -3.49 4.59 -10.43
C GLY A 181 -4.38 5.73 -9.92
N LEU A 182 -4.50 5.91 -8.60
CA LEU A 182 -5.26 7.00 -7.98
C LEU A 182 -4.63 8.37 -8.25
N LEU A 183 -3.30 8.47 -8.23
CA LEU A 183 -2.58 9.67 -8.65
C LEU A 183 -2.98 10.07 -10.09
N CYS A 184 -2.83 9.14 -11.04
CA CYS A 184 -3.14 9.37 -12.45
C CYS A 184 -4.63 9.65 -12.70
N ALA A 185 -5.52 8.88 -12.08
CA ALA A 185 -6.97 9.06 -12.19
C ALA A 185 -7.40 10.40 -11.59
N SER A 186 -6.95 10.75 -10.39
CA SER A 186 -7.24 12.03 -9.76
C SER A 186 -6.72 13.20 -10.59
N THR A 187 -5.48 13.12 -11.12
CA THR A 187 -4.95 14.12 -12.06
C THR A 187 -5.81 14.29 -13.30
N ALA A 188 -6.27 13.19 -13.90
CA ALA A 188 -7.09 13.25 -15.10
C ALA A 188 -8.50 13.78 -14.82
N ILE A 189 -9.12 13.37 -13.71
CA ILE A 189 -10.49 13.72 -13.32
C ILE A 189 -10.58 15.19 -12.86
N VAL A 190 -9.59 15.68 -12.12
CA VAL A 190 -9.56 17.05 -11.57
C VAL A 190 -9.08 18.08 -12.59
N ARG A 191 -8.52 17.63 -13.72
CA ARG A 191 -7.89 18.51 -14.72
C ARG A 191 -8.80 19.64 -15.17
N GLY A 192 -8.33 20.88 -15.02
CA GLY A 192 -9.06 22.07 -15.47
C GLY A 192 -10.34 22.38 -14.67
N ASP A 193 -10.60 21.70 -13.55
CA ASP A 193 -11.75 21.95 -12.69
C ASP A 193 -11.31 22.41 -11.28
N PRO A 194 -11.16 23.73 -11.06
CA PRO A 194 -10.84 24.29 -9.75
C PRO A 194 -11.87 23.97 -8.66
N ARG A 195 -13.14 23.78 -9.02
CA ARG A 195 -14.22 23.49 -8.07
C ARG A 195 -14.08 22.07 -7.56
N LEU A 196 -13.86 21.11 -8.46
CA LEU A 196 -13.63 19.71 -8.08
C LEU A 196 -12.35 19.55 -7.25
N ARG A 197 -11.26 20.25 -7.59
CA ARG A 197 -10.04 20.27 -6.76
C ARG A 197 -10.33 20.74 -5.34
N ARG A 198 -11.06 21.85 -5.20
CA ARG A 198 -11.48 22.37 -3.88
C ARG A 198 -12.40 21.37 -3.16
N ALA A 199 -13.28 20.68 -3.88
CA ALA A 199 -14.11 19.62 -3.31
C ALA A 199 -13.26 18.45 -2.80
N VAL A 200 -12.23 18.01 -3.52
CA VAL A 200 -11.29 16.98 -3.04
C VAL A 200 -10.62 17.41 -1.74
N ALA A 201 -10.12 18.65 -1.66
CA ALA A 201 -9.54 19.18 -0.43
C ALA A 201 -10.56 19.19 0.74
N TRP A 202 -11.78 19.66 0.50
CA TRP A 202 -12.87 19.62 1.48
C TRP A 202 -13.19 18.20 1.94
N THR A 203 -13.29 17.27 1.02
CA THR A 203 -13.64 15.88 1.33
C THR A 203 -12.54 15.21 2.15
N LEU A 204 -11.27 15.40 1.80
CA LEU A 204 -10.15 14.87 2.57
C LEU A 204 -10.10 15.46 3.99
N VAL A 205 -10.19 16.78 4.11
CA VAL A 205 -10.18 17.48 5.41
C VAL A 205 -11.39 17.07 6.25
N GLY A 206 -12.58 17.07 5.65
CA GLY A 206 -13.84 16.71 6.31
C GLY A 206 -13.87 15.27 6.78
N ALA A 207 -13.48 14.31 5.93
CA ALA A 207 -13.42 12.89 6.30
C ALA A 207 -12.47 12.67 7.48
N LEU A 208 -11.28 13.29 7.45
CA LEU A 208 -10.31 13.16 8.54
C LEU A 208 -10.74 13.89 9.82
N ALA A 209 -11.47 15.00 9.72
CA ALA A 209 -12.08 15.63 10.89
C ALA A 209 -13.19 14.76 11.52
N VAL A 210 -13.99 14.07 10.70
CA VAL A 210 -15.00 13.12 11.19
C VAL A 210 -14.32 11.93 11.87
N LEU A 211 -13.27 11.35 11.30
CA LEU A 211 -12.54 10.22 11.90
C LEU A 211 -11.78 10.62 13.17
N ALA A 212 -11.23 11.83 13.20
CA ALA A 212 -10.65 12.43 14.40
C ALA A 212 -11.71 12.57 15.49
N GLY A 213 -12.88 13.13 15.16
CA GLY A 213 -14.01 13.25 16.08
C GLY A 213 -14.50 11.89 16.57
N ALA A 214 -14.60 10.90 15.69
CA ALA A 214 -14.99 9.53 16.05
C ALA A 214 -13.99 8.89 17.03
N THR A 215 -12.69 9.14 16.86
CA THR A 215 -11.66 8.70 17.82
C THR A 215 -11.86 9.33 19.19
N LEU A 216 -12.14 10.64 19.25
CA LEU A 216 -12.40 11.35 20.50
C LEU A 216 -13.68 10.86 21.18
N VAL A 217 -14.75 10.62 20.41
CA VAL A 217 -16.02 10.07 20.91
C VAL A 217 -15.84 8.65 21.43
N ASP A 218 -15.05 7.81 20.77
CA ASP A 218 -14.76 6.46 21.22
C ASP A 218 -14.05 6.46 22.58
N ILE A 219 -13.02 7.30 22.75
CA ILE A 219 -12.35 7.49 24.03
C ILE A 219 -13.32 7.99 25.11
N ALA A 220 -14.18 8.97 24.78
CA ALA A 220 -15.18 9.49 25.70
C ALA A 220 -16.20 8.41 26.12
N ARG A 221 -16.59 7.52 25.19
CA ARG A 221 -17.47 6.37 25.48
C ARG A 221 -16.80 5.36 26.38
N GLN A 222 -15.54 5.02 26.13
CA GLN A 222 -14.77 4.13 27.01
C GLN A 222 -14.63 4.72 28.42
N TRP A 223 -14.37 6.03 28.51
CA TRP A 223 -14.30 6.76 29.78
C TRP A 223 -15.62 6.69 30.56
N ALA A 224 -16.74 7.02 29.90
CA ALA A 224 -18.06 7.03 30.52
C ALA A 224 -18.59 5.63 30.86
N GLY A 225 -18.40 4.65 29.97
CA GLY A 225 -18.96 3.31 30.10
C GLY A 225 -18.32 2.47 31.20
N ALA A 226 -17.06 2.73 31.53
CA ALA A 226 -16.34 2.00 32.57
C ALA A 226 -16.35 2.71 33.93
N GLN A 227 -17.16 3.77 34.09
CA GLN A 227 -17.23 4.61 35.31
C GLN A 227 -15.85 5.08 35.79
N TYR A 228 -14.92 5.29 34.86
CA TYR A 228 -13.58 5.71 35.24
C TYR A 228 -13.56 7.17 35.67
N GLY A 229 -12.79 7.48 36.72
CA GLY A 229 -12.51 8.87 37.11
C GLY A 229 -11.66 9.61 36.07
N ALA A 230 -11.44 10.90 36.28
CA ALA A 230 -10.62 11.75 35.39
C ALA A 230 -9.19 11.20 35.14
N TRP A 231 -8.70 10.33 36.03
CA TRP A 231 -7.44 9.61 35.88
C TRP A 231 -7.37 8.77 34.60
N PHE A 232 -8.49 8.30 34.05
CA PHE A 232 -8.50 7.57 32.79
C PHE A 232 -8.06 8.46 31.65
N LEU A 233 -8.54 9.70 31.57
CA LEU A 233 -8.11 10.64 30.53
C LEU A 233 -6.62 11.02 30.69
N LEU A 234 -6.12 10.99 31.93
CA LEU A 234 -4.72 11.24 32.22
C LEU A 234 -3.79 10.21 31.55
N ARG A 235 -4.26 9.00 31.23
CA ARG A 235 -3.48 7.98 30.48
C ARG A 235 -3.02 8.50 29.11
N TYR A 236 -3.89 9.23 28.42
CA TYR A 236 -3.62 9.75 27.07
C TYR A 236 -2.75 11.00 27.13
N VAL A 237 -2.90 11.81 28.17
CA VAL A 237 -1.96 12.91 28.47
C VAL A 237 -0.57 12.35 28.77
N ARG A 238 -0.51 11.24 29.51
CA ARG A 238 0.72 10.51 29.88
C ARG A 238 1.34 9.67 28.75
N GLY A 239 0.73 9.66 27.56
CA GLY A 239 1.33 9.08 26.37
C GLY A 239 0.73 7.76 25.88
N GLU A 240 -0.40 7.31 26.44
CA GLU A 240 -1.21 6.26 25.79
C GLU A 240 -1.68 6.78 24.42
N ARG A 241 -1.53 5.94 23.40
CA ARG A 241 -1.77 6.32 22.01
C ARG A 241 -3.05 5.67 21.51
N ALA A 242 -3.84 6.40 20.73
CA ALA A 242 -5.11 5.92 20.22
C ALA A 242 -5.42 6.46 18.82
N SER A 243 -6.08 5.61 18.03
CA SER A 243 -6.74 5.95 16.77
C SER A 243 -7.79 4.90 16.49
N LEU A 244 -9.02 5.31 16.20
CA LEU A 244 -10.12 4.38 15.94
C LEU A 244 -9.98 3.69 14.56
N HIS A 245 -9.62 4.46 13.56
CA HIS A 245 -9.69 4.05 12.14
C HIS A 245 -8.40 3.41 11.62
N LEU A 246 -7.30 3.46 12.36
CA LEU A 246 -6.01 2.97 11.89
C LEU A 246 -5.21 2.35 13.04
N ARG A 247 -4.82 1.08 12.86
CA ARG A 247 -3.92 0.37 13.79
C ARG A 247 -2.51 0.97 13.79
N ASP A 248 -2.01 1.37 12.62
CA ASP A 248 -0.76 2.12 12.54
C ASP A 248 -1.00 3.60 12.90
N LEU A 249 -0.61 3.94 14.12
CA LEU A 249 -0.74 5.27 14.69
C LEU A 249 0.13 6.32 13.99
N ASN A 250 1.25 5.93 13.38
CA ASN A 250 2.08 6.87 12.59
C ASN A 250 1.42 7.16 11.24
N ALA A 251 0.76 6.17 10.64
CA ALA A 251 -0.05 6.37 9.44
C ALA A 251 -1.25 7.30 9.71
N ALA A 252 -1.94 7.11 10.84
CA ALA A 252 -2.99 8.02 11.30
C ALA A 252 -2.48 9.45 11.49
N GLY A 253 -1.33 9.61 12.15
CA GLY A 253 -0.69 10.92 12.33
C GLY A 253 -0.36 11.61 11.00
N SER A 254 0.12 10.85 10.01
CA SER A 254 0.42 11.36 8.67
C SER A 254 -0.83 11.88 7.96
N LEU A 255 -1.96 11.19 8.07
CA LEU A 255 -3.25 11.65 7.53
C LEU A 255 -3.73 12.94 8.21
N TYR A 256 -3.69 13.01 9.54
CA TYR A 256 -4.09 14.21 10.27
C TYR A 256 -3.22 15.42 9.93
N VAL A 257 -1.92 15.22 9.67
CA VAL A 257 -1.02 16.28 9.19
C VAL A 257 -1.37 16.72 7.76
N LEU A 258 -1.66 15.77 6.86
CA LEU A 258 -2.11 16.06 5.49
C LEU A 258 -3.37 16.95 5.51
N ALA A 259 -4.42 16.55 6.26
CA ALA A 259 -5.63 17.35 6.38
C ALA A 259 -5.39 18.67 7.11
N GLY A 260 -4.71 18.62 8.26
CA GLY A 260 -4.47 19.79 9.11
C GLY A 260 -3.75 20.91 8.37
N LEU A 261 -2.65 20.62 7.68
CA LEU A 261 -1.93 21.63 6.91
C LEU A 261 -2.69 22.10 5.66
N THR A 262 -3.41 21.19 4.99
CA THR A 262 -4.31 21.60 3.89
C THR A 262 -5.33 22.62 4.38
N SER A 263 -5.92 22.37 5.56
CA SER A 263 -6.90 23.25 6.20
C SER A 263 -6.30 24.59 6.62
N VAL A 264 -5.13 24.59 7.28
CA VAL A 264 -4.44 25.83 7.70
C VAL A 264 -4.07 26.69 6.49
N ALA A 265 -3.49 26.09 5.45
CA ALA A 265 -3.11 26.81 4.24
C ALA A 265 -4.33 27.45 3.56
N LEU A 266 -5.44 26.71 3.44
CA LEU A 266 -6.68 27.23 2.86
C LEU A 266 -7.32 28.31 3.71
N ALA A 267 -7.27 28.19 5.05
CA ALA A 267 -7.74 29.23 5.96
C ALA A 267 -6.96 30.56 5.80
N MET A 268 -5.65 30.48 5.51
CA MET A 268 -4.80 31.64 5.26
C MET A 268 -5.05 32.30 3.90
N LEU A 269 -5.43 31.50 2.90
CA LEU A 269 -5.60 31.95 1.51
C LEU A 269 -7.03 32.36 1.18
N GLU A 270 -8.02 31.88 1.94
CA GLU A 270 -9.45 32.18 1.73
C GLU A 270 -10.08 32.86 2.97
N PRO A 271 -9.81 34.16 3.23
CA PRO A 271 -10.30 34.85 4.44
C PRO A 271 -11.82 34.76 4.64
N ARG A 272 -12.61 34.81 3.55
CA ARG A 272 -14.08 34.70 3.56
C ARG A 272 -14.58 33.33 4.07
N ARG A 273 -13.77 32.28 3.95
CA ARG A 273 -14.08 30.90 4.36
C ARG A 273 -13.20 30.43 5.51
N ARG A 274 -12.45 31.35 6.13
CA ARG A 274 -11.46 31.03 7.16
C ARG A 274 -12.02 30.16 8.29
N ALA A 275 -13.19 30.52 8.82
CA ALA A 275 -13.83 29.76 9.89
C ALA A 275 -14.12 28.31 9.48
N SER A 276 -14.63 28.10 8.27
CA SER A 276 -14.91 26.75 7.75
C SER A 276 -13.66 25.89 7.60
N TRP A 277 -12.50 26.48 7.31
CA TRP A 277 -11.22 25.79 7.24
C TRP A 277 -10.53 25.63 8.60
N LEU A 278 -10.88 26.44 9.60
CA LEU A 278 -10.34 26.28 10.95
C LEU A 278 -11.14 25.29 11.79
N LEU A 279 -12.45 25.18 11.56
CA LEU A 279 -13.34 24.28 12.32
C LEU A 279 -12.88 22.80 12.32
N PRO A 280 -12.45 22.20 11.18
CA PRO A 280 -11.92 20.84 11.15
C PRO A 280 -10.70 20.60 12.05
N LEU A 281 -9.95 21.65 12.39
CA LEU A 281 -8.77 21.53 13.26
C LEU A 281 -9.14 21.21 14.70
N LEU A 282 -10.37 21.53 15.14
CA LEU A 282 -10.83 21.27 16.50
C LEU A 282 -10.75 19.78 16.87
N PRO A 283 -11.26 18.83 16.06
CA PRO A 283 -11.03 17.42 16.31
C PRO A 283 -9.65 16.92 15.83
N ILE A 284 -9.11 17.45 14.72
CA ILE A 284 -7.86 16.94 14.13
C ILE A 284 -6.65 17.14 15.05
N VAL A 285 -6.50 18.30 15.70
CA VAL A 285 -5.32 18.59 16.52
C VAL A 285 -5.25 17.68 17.77
N PRO A 286 -6.32 17.51 18.57
CA PRO A 286 -6.34 16.54 19.66
C PRO A 286 -6.14 15.10 19.16
N ALA A 287 -6.76 14.70 18.05
CA ALA A 287 -6.56 13.35 17.50
C ALA A 287 -5.11 13.11 17.04
N LEU A 288 -4.47 14.12 16.44
CA LEU A 288 -3.04 14.11 16.11
C LEU A 288 -2.18 13.91 17.36
N TRP A 289 -2.51 14.59 18.45
CA TRP A 289 -1.85 14.38 19.75
C TRP A 289 -2.00 12.95 20.26
N LEU A 290 -3.22 12.41 20.20
CA LEU A 290 -3.51 11.03 20.62
C LEU A 290 -2.77 9.99 19.78
N THR A 291 -2.35 10.31 18.55
CA THR A 291 -1.48 9.40 17.80
C THR A 291 -0.10 9.22 18.43
N GLY A 292 0.34 10.11 19.33
CA GLY A 292 1.67 10.10 19.94
C GLY A 292 2.83 10.26 18.94
N SER A 293 2.55 10.62 17.68
CA SER A 293 3.55 10.67 16.62
C SER A 293 4.33 11.99 16.65
N ARG A 294 5.44 12.01 17.39
CA ARG A 294 6.37 13.18 17.47
C ARG A 294 6.82 13.67 16.09
N THR A 295 7.03 12.73 15.18
CA THR A 295 7.49 13.03 13.82
C THR A 295 6.41 13.70 12.98
N SER A 296 5.13 13.38 13.23
CA SER A 296 4.00 14.07 12.58
C SER A 296 3.93 15.55 12.99
N PHE A 297 4.22 15.88 14.24
CA PHE A 297 4.34 17.28 14.68
C PHE A 297 5.47 18.03 13.98
N LEU A 298 6.67 17.44 13.96
CA LEU A 298 7.83 18.02 13.25
C LEU A 298 7.56 18.19 11.75
N ALA A 299 6.89 17.21 11.13
CA ALA A 299 6.50 17.27 9.74
C ALA A 299 5.47 18.37 9.48
N ALA A 300 4.50 18.59 10.37
CA ALA A 300 3.56 19.70 10.27
C ALA A 300 4.29 21.06 10.29
N LEU A 301 5.28 21.22 11.15
CA LEU A 301 6.10 22.44 11.21
C LEU A 301 6.96 22.63 9.97
N GLY A 302 7.59 21.55 9.48
CA GLY A 302 8.34 21.57 8.23
C GLY A 302 7.46 21.93 7.03
N GLY A 303 6.24 21.39 6.96
CA GLY A 303 5.27 21.73 5.91
C GLY A 303 4.81 23.19 5.96
N LEU A 304 4.59 23.75 7.17
CA LEU A 304 4.30 25.18 7.34
C LEU A 304 5.48 26.05 6.88
N ALA A 305 6.72 25.66 7.19
CA ALA A 305 7.91 26.36 6.75
C ALA A 305 8.05 26.32 5.21
N ILE A 306 7.88 25.15 4.59
CA ILE A 306 7.86 24.99 3.13
C ILE A 306 6.81 25.91 2.50
N LEU A 307 5.59 25.92 3.05
CA LEU A 307 4.50 26.77 2.58
C LEU A 307 4.85 28.27 2.68
N ALA A 308 5.38 28.70 3.82
CA ALA A 308 5.75 30.10 4.05
C ALA A 308 6.82 30.58 3.08
N ILE A 309 7.85 29.75 2.84
CA ILE A 309 8.93 30.05 1.89
C ILE A 309 8.37 30.06 0.46
N ALA A 310 7.56 29.07 0.08
CA ALA A 310 6.96 28.95 -1.25
C ALA A 310 6.12 30.18 -1.60
N GLN A 311 5.30 30.67 -0.66
CA GLN A 311 4.44 31.82 -0.89
C GLN A 311 5.20 33.16 -0.91
N ARG A 312 6.50 33.20 -0.59
CA ARG A 312 7.31 34.43 -0.43
C ARG A 312 6.67 35.46 0.51
N ARG A 313 5.71 35.04 1.34
CA ARG A 313 4.97 35.93 2.23
C ARG A 313 5.76 36.30 3.48
N TRP A 314 6.90 35.65 3.72
CA TRP A 314 7.71 35.85 4.90
C TRP A 314 9.17 36.19 4.55
N PRO A 315 9.57 37.46 4.49
CA PRO A 315 10.74 37.84 5.26
C PRO A 315 10.27 37.77 6.72
N LEU A 316 10.46 36.63 7.39
CA LEU A 316 10.13 36.52 8.81
C LEU A 316 10.82 37.69 9.52
N THR A 317 10.04 38.64 10.04
CA THR A 317 10.62 39.63 10.93
C THR A 317 11.23 38.89 12.11
N ARG A 318 12.36 39.35 12.68
CA ARG A 318 13.01 38.69 13.82
C ARG A 318 11.99 38.31 14.91
N ARG A 319 11.01 39.19 15.17
CA ARG A 319 9.92 38.97 16.13
C ARG A 319 9.00 37.80 15.77
N GLN A 320 8.59 37.67 14.51
CA GLN A 320 7.76 36.54 14.05
C GLN A 320 8.55 35.22 14.08
N ALA A 321 9.82 35.24 13.69
CA ALA A 321 10.70 34.08 13.81
C ALA A 321 10.82 33.64 15.27
N THR A 322 11.08 34.58 16.19
CA THR A 322 11.15 34.29 17.62
C THR A 322 9.83 33.73 18.13
N VAL A 323 8.68 34.35 17.83
CA VAL A 323 7.37 33.84 18.29
C VAL A 323 7.07 32.45 17.73
N SER A 324 7.33 32.20 16.45
CA SER A 324 7.13 30.87 15.86
C SER A 324 8.07 29.83 16.49
N VAL A 325 9.35 30.14 16.68
CA VAL A 325 10.31 29.26 17.36
C VAL A 325 9.91 29.03 18.81
N THR A 326 9.42 30.06 19.52
CA THR A 326 8.94 29.94 20.90
C THR A 326 7.67 29.10 20.98
N VAL A 327 6.69 29.29 20.11
CA VAL A 327 5.45 28.48 20.11
C VAL A 327 5.77 27.03 19.75
N VAL A 328 6.59 26.80 18.73
CA VAL A 328 7.09 25.47 18.38
C VAL A 328 7.85 24.86 19.55
N GLY A 329 8.76 25.61 20.14
CA GLY A 329 9.55 25.22 21.29
C GLY A 329 8.67 24.86 22.48
N LEU A 330 7.63 25.65 22.77
CA LEU A 330 6.66 25.42 23.83
C LEU A 330 5.77 24.22 23.55
N VAL A 331 5.35 23.98 22.30
CA VAL A 331 4.59 22.77 21.93
C VAL A 331 5.47 21.53 22.05
N LEU A 332 6.74 21.61 21.64
CA LEU A 332 7.71 20.52 21.79
C LEU A 332 8.07 20.29 23.27
N LEU A 333 8.23 21.35 24.06
CA LEU A 333 8.50 21.32 25.50
C LEU A 333 7.29 20.79 26.28
N ALA A 334 6.08 21.25 25.97
CA ALA A 334 4.85 20.71 26.55
C ALA A 334 4.71 19.23 26.19
N GLY A 335 4.94 18.85 24.92
CA GLY A 335 5.04 17.46 24.49
C GLY A 335 6.08 16.64 25.27
N ALA A 336 7.24 17.23 25.55
CA ALA A 336 8.31 16.59 26.31
C ALA A 336 8.05 16.53 27.82
N ALA A 337 7.28 17.48 28.38
CA ALA A 337 7.03 17.64 29.81
C ALA A 337 5.75 16.93 30.28
N THR A 338 4.72 16.80 29.43
CA THR A 338 3.45 16.14 29.80
C THR A 338 3.43 14.65 29.50
N MET A 339 4.27 14.18 28.57
CA MET A 339 4.51 12.75 28.41
C MET A 339 5.34 12.29 29.61
N GLU A 340 4.72 11.55 30.53
CA GLU A 340 5.39 11.00 31.70
C GLU A 340 6.65 10.25 31.24
N TRP A 341 7.81 10.80 31.60
CA TRP A 341 9.10 10.13 31.52
C TRP A 341 9.07 9.01 32.55
N GLN A 342 8.39 7.90 32.26
CA GLN A 342 8.58 6.68 33.02
C GLN A 342 10.01 6.22 32.77
N PRO A 343 10.92 6.32 33.78
CA PRO A 343 12.32 5.93 33.64
C PRO A 343 12.44 4.42 33.42
N ASP A 344 11.40 3.69 33.79
CA ASP A 344 11.35 2.25 33.68
C ASP A 344 10.75 1.82 32.33
N VAL A 345 11.68 1.49 31.43
CA VAL A 345 11.61 0.38 30.45
C VAL A 345 11.41 0.71 28.96
N GLN A 346 10.80 1.80 28.44
CA GLN A 346 10.64 1.95 26.96
C GLN A 346 10.70 3.35 26.30
N GLY A 347 10.73 4.46 27.05
CA GLY A 347 10.35 5.79 26.50
C GLY A 347 11.43 6.84 26.19
N SER A 348 12.71 6.62 26.53
CA SER A 348 13.72 7.70 26.42
C SER A 348 13.99 8.14 24.97
N ALA A 349 14.16 9.45 24.75
CA ALA A 349 14.48 10.00 23.43
C ALA A 349 15.77 9.37 22.85
N GLY A 350 16.76 9.10 23.70
CA GLY A 350 17.99 8.39 23.33
C GLY A 350 17.73 6.97 22.83
N ARG A 351 16.83 6.21 23.48
CA ARG A 351 16.44 4.86 23.01
C ARG A 351 15.68 4.92 21.69
N ALA A 352 14.76 5.87 21.53
CA ALA A 352 14.02 6.06 20.29
C ALA A 352 14.93 6.49 19.11
N ALA A 353 16.00 7.24 19.37
CA ALA A 353 17.02 7.57 18.38
C ALA A 353 17.92 6.36 18.06
N SER A 354 18.35 5.61 19.07
CA SER A 354 19.13 4.38 18.91
C SER A 354 18.37 3.30 18.14
N LEU A 355 17.08 3.13 18.40
CA LEU A 355 16.25 2.21 17.62
C LEU A 355 16.16 2.63 16.15
N ARG A 356 16.01 3.94 15.87
CA ARG A 356 16.02 4.47 14.50
C ARG A 356 17.36 4.26 13.79
N SER A 357 18.48 4.45 14.48
CA SER A 357 19.79 4.18 13.88
C SER A 357 19.96 2.69 13.56
N GLN A 358 19.48 1.78 14.41
CA GLN A 358 19.50 0.34 14.15
C GLN A 358 18.57 -0.05 12.97
N PHE A 359 17.44 0.62 12.79
CA PHE A 359 16.59 0.43 11.60
C PHE A 359 17.28 0.90 10.31
N LEU A 360 17.97 2.04 10.35
CA LEU A 360 18.76 2.53 9.23
C LEU A 360 19.94 1.59 8.92
N GLU A 361 20.60 1.07 9.95
CA GLU A 361 21.65 0.06 9.79
C GLU A 361 21.12 -1.22 9.14
N THR A 362 19.95 -1.70 9.59
CA THR A 362 19.25 -2.85 8.98
C THR A 362 18.97 -2.58 7.49
N THR A 363 18.46 -1.39 7.18
CA THR A 363 18.16 -0.96 5.80
C THR A 363 19.44 -0.93 4.95
N ALA A 364 20.52 -0.37 5.48
CA ALA A 364 21.80 -0.26 4.79
C ALA A 364 22.40 -1.63 4.48
N ARG A 365 22.39 -2.56 5.46
CA ARG A 365 22.84 -3.95 5.25
C ARG A 365 22.01 -4.67 4.19
N MET A 366 20.69 -4.47 4.21
CA MET A 366 19.78 -5.03 3.21
C MET A 366 20.06 -4.47 1.81
N PHE A 367 20.25 -3.15 1.69
CA PHE A 367 20.64 -2.49 0.44
C PHE A 367 21.98 -3.00 -0.10
N VAL A 368 23.01 -3.12 0.75
CA VAL A 368 24.33 -3.63 0.36
C VAL A 368 24.26 -5.08 -0.14
N SER A 369 23.30 -5.88 0.34
CA SER A 369 23.12 -7.27 -0.13
C SER A 369 22.60 -7.38 -1.56
N ALA A 370 21.92 -6.35 -2.07
CA ALA A 370 21.33 -6.32 -3.41
C ALA A 370 21.23 -4.88 -3.96
N PRO A 371 22.37 -4.21 -4.25
CA PRO A 371 22.41 -2.76 -4.45
C PRO A 371 21.71 -2.28 -5.74
N LEU A 372 21.69 -3.09 -6.80
CA LEU A 372 21.13 -2.66 -8.09
C LEU A 372 19.60 -2.73 -8.13
N TYR A 373 19.03 -3.89 -7.81
CA TYR A 373 17.60 -4.18 -7.94
C TYR A 373 16.88 -4.42 -6.61
N GLY A 374 17.61 -4.36 -5.48
CA GLY A 374 17.07 -4.55 -4.15
C GLY A 374 16.74 -6.00 -3.83
N VAL A 375 16.26 -6.24 -2.60
CA VAL A 375 15.82 -7.56 -2.15
C VAL A 375 14.46 -7.97 -2.72
N GLY A 376 13.80 -7.07 -3.46
CA GLY A 376 12.52 -7.26 -4.09
C GLY A 376 11.40 -6.46 -3.43
N VAL A 377 10.42 -6.02 -4.22
CA VAL A 377 9.25 -5.25 -3.77
C VAL A 377 8.51 -5.99 -2.65
N GLY A 378 8.19 -5.29 -1.56
CA GLY A 378 7.46 -5.86 -0.42
C GLY A 378 8.25 -6.86 0.43
N ARG A 379 9.55 -7.07 0.14
CA ARG A 379 10.40 -8.03 0.86
C ARG A 379 11.18 -7.43 2.04
N TYR A 380 10.92 -6.18 2.42
CA TYR A 380 11.61 -5.60 3.57
C TYR A 380 11.18 -6.29 4.88
N PHE A 381 9.87 -6.37 5.13
CA PHE A 381 9.34 -6.83 6.42
C PHE A 381 9.66 -8.30 6.73
N ASP A 382 9.60 -9.19 5.75
CA ASP A 382 9.91 -10.62 5.95
C ASP A 382 11.41 -10.89 6.04
N ARG A 383 12.24 -10.13 5.29
CA ARG A 383 13.69 -10.31 5.30
C ARG A 383 14.43 -9.49 6.34
N SER A 384 13.80 -8.49 6.99
CA SER A 384 14.48 -7.58 7.91
C SER A 384 15.23 -8.32 9.03
N ALA A 385 14.65 -9.42 9.54
CA ALA A 385 15.25 -10.24 10.59
C ALA A 385 16.64 -10.81 10.23
N GLN A 386 16.95 -10.97 8.94
CA GLN A 386 18.24 -11.45 8.45
C GLN A 386 19.34 -10.39 8.59
N PHE A 387 18.97 -9.12 8.58
CA PHE A 387 19.88 -7.97 8.55
C PHE A 387 19.91 -7.19 9.88
N MET A 388 18.88 -7.37 10.72
CA MET A 388 18.72 -6.68 12.00
C MET A 388 19.86 -6.99 12.99
N PRO A 389 20.38 -5.97 13.71
CA PRO A 389 21.20 -6.20 14.90
C PRO A 389 20.47 -7.10 15.92
N ALA A 390 21.21 -7.94 16.65
CA ALA A 390 20.63 -8.93 17.56
C ALA A 390 19.65 -8.32 18.58
N ALA A 391 20.01 -7.17 19.18
CA ALA A 391 19.16 -6.46 20.14
C ALA A 391 17.83 -5.97 19.53
N LEU A 392 17.87 -5.46 18.29
CA LEU A 392 16.66 -5.05 17.57
C LEU A 392 15.79 -6.26 17.23
N ARG A 393 16.42 -7.35 16.77
CA ARG A 393 15.75 -8.60 16.43
C ARG A 393 15.08 -9.27 17.62
N GLU A 394 15.67 -9.23 18.81
CA GLU A 394 15.02 -9.74 20.04
C GLU A 394 13.75 -8.96 20.38
N LEU A 395 13.75 -7.64 20.11
CA LEU A 395 12.64 -6.75 20.45
C LEU A 395 11.48 -6.80 19.45
N TYR A 396 11.79 -6.88 18.15
CA TYR A 396 10.80 -6.82 17.07
C TYR A 396 10.60 -8.14 16.33
N GLY A 397 11.60 -9.01 16.27
CA GLY A 397 11.66 -10.14 15.35
C GLY A 397 11.88 -9.67 13.91
N ASN A 398 10.89 -8.98 13.35
CA ASN A 398 10.90 -8.37 12.04
C ASN A 398 10.01 -7.11 12.01
N GLU A 399 10.35 -6.14 11.17
CA GLU A 399 9.71 -4.81 11.16
C GLU A 399 10.13 -4.02 9.91
N ASN A 400 9.30 -3.07 9.48
CA ASN A 400 9.60 -2.15 8.37
C ASN A 400 10.67 -1.12 8.74
N ALA A 401 11.22 -0.42 7.75
CA ALA A 401 12.40 0.44 7.94
C ALA A 401 12.17 1.67 8.85
N HIS A 402 10.92 1.99 9.17
CA HIS A 402 10.54 3.29 9.76
C HIS A 402 11.14 4.50 9.01
N ASN A 403 11.42 4.34 7.73
CA ASN A 403 11.82 5.36 6.78
C ASN A 403 11.48 4.82 5.39
N TYR A 404 10.36 5.28 4.83
CA TYR A 404 9.84 4.74 3.58
C TYR A 404 10.81 4.96 2.42
N PHE A 405 11.53 6.09 2.40
CA PHE A 405 12.53 6.36 1.36
C PHE A 405 13.65 5.33 1.40
N ALA A 406 14.21 5.08 2.58
CA ALA A 406 15.27 4.10 2.74
C ALA A 406 14.77 2.67 2.41
N GLN A 407 13.52 2.35 2.76
CA GLN A 407 12.88 1.09 2.40
C GLN A 407 12.80 0.91 0.87
N GLN A 408 12.48 1.95 0.10
CA GLN A 408 12.45 1.86 -1.36
C GLN A 408 13.82 1.52 -1.96
N PHE A 409 14.92 2.02 -1.38
CA PHE A 409 16.27 1.62 -1.80
C PHE A 409 16.59 0.17 -1.44
N ALA A 410 16.22 -0.30 -0.25
CA ALA A 410 16.44 -1.70 0.12
C ALA A 410 15.63 -2.68 -0.73
N GLU A 411 14.36 -2.38 -1.01
CA GLU A 411 13.46 -3.27 -1.77
C GLU A 411 13.70 -3.22 -3.28
N LEU A 412 13.98 -2.05 -3.86
CA LEU A 412 14.07 -1.86 -5.31
C LEU A 412 15.48 -1.49 -5.82
N GLY A 413 16.45 -1.43 -4.90
CA GLY A 413 17.83 -1.06 -5.20
C GLY A 413 17.96 0.40 -5.61
N ILE A 414 19.15 0.75 -6.12
CA ILE A 414 19.43 2.10 -6.60
C ILE A 414 18.55 2.47 -7.79
N VAL A 415 18.20 1.51 -8.66
CA VAL A 415 17.39 1.77 -9.85
C VAL A 415 15.98 2.19 -9.46
N GLY A 416 15.26 1.37 -8.67
CA GLY A 416 13.90 1.71 -8.27
C GLY A 416 13.84 2.83 -7.23
N GLY A 417 14.83 2.90 -6.32
CA GLY A 417 14.93 3.98 -5.33
C GLY A 417 15.10 5.36 -5.97
N LEU A 418 15.93 5.49 -7.01
CA LEU A 418 16.08 6.73 -7.76
C LEU A 418 14.82 7.09 -8.58
N LEU A 419 14.12 6.11 -9.16
CA LEU A 419 12.85 6.35 -9.85
C LEU A 419 11.75 6.80 -8.88
N PHE A 420 11.72 6.26 -7.65
CA PHE A 420 10.85 6.75 -6.59
C PHE A 420 11.19 8.20 -6.19
N LEU A 421 12.47 8.51 -5.97
CA LEU A 421 12.90 9.87 -5.68
C LEU A 421 12.57 10.84 -6.82
N TRP A 422 12.67 10.40 -8.08
CA TRP A 422 12.28 11.21 -9.21
C TRP A 422 10.78 11.52 -9.20
N LEU A 423 9.92 10.54 -8.89
CA LEU A 423 8.49 10.78 -8.72
C LEU A 423 8.21 11.80 -7.61
N VAL A 424 8.84 11.64 -6.45
CA VAL A 424 8.70 12.58 -5.32
C VAL A 424 9.18 13.98 -5.72
N ALA A 425 10.36 14.08 -6.32
CA ALA A 425 10.92 15.35 -6.78
C ALA A 425 10.02 16.01 -7.84
N ALA A 426 9.42 15.22 -8.75
CA ALA A 426 8.47 15.72 -9.74
C ALA A 426 7.25 16.35 -9.07
N MET A 427 6.65 15.67 -8.08
CA MET A 427 5.50 16.19 -7.34
C MET A 427 5.84 17.45 -6.55
N VAL A 428 6.96 17.44 -5.81
CA VAL A 428 7.40 18.58 -5.00
C VAL A 428 7.76 19.78 -5.87
N ALA A 429 8.54 19.59 -6.93
CA ALA A 429 8.93 20.68 -7.82
C ALA A 429 7.73 21.29 -8.55
N SER A 430 6.76 20.45 -8.93
CA SER A 430 5.54 20.89 -9.57
C SER A 430 4.65 21.70 -8.61
N GLY A 431 4.40 21.20 -7.40
CA GLY A 431 3.65 21.93 -6.38
C GLY A 431 4.36 23.21 -5.93
N TRP A 432 5.69 23.20 -5.82
CA TRP A 432 6.49 24.38 -5.50
C TRP A 432 6.41 25.46 -6.57
N SER A 433 6.50 25.08 -7.85
CA SER A 433 6.36 26.03 -8.96
C SER A 433 4.98 26.66 -8.97
N ALA A 434 3.94 25.83 -8.84
CA ALA A 434 2.55 26.29 -8.84
C ALA A 434 2.24 27.17 -7.61
N ALA A 435 2.84 26.89 -6.46
CA ALA A 435 2.69 27.72 -5.26
C ALA A 435 3.35 29.10 -5.40
N ARG A 436 4.32 29.26 -6.30
CA ARG A 436 5.04 30.53 -6.55
C ARG A 436 4.45 31.38 -7.67
N GLU A 437 3.49 30.85 -8.41
CA GLU A 437 2.84 31.57 -9.50
C GLU A 437 1.90 32.68 -8.99
N ARG A 438 1.52 33.59 -9.88
CA ARG A 438 0.63 34.71 -9.53
C ARG A 438 -0.71 34.15 -9.01
N PRO A 439 -1.30 34.77 -7.97
CA PRO A 439 -2.58 34.33 -7.43
C PRO A 439 -3.67 34.29 -8.51
N SER A 440 -4.36 33.16 -8.59
CA SER A 440 -5.58 32.93 -9.36
C SER A 440 -6.62 32.26 -8.48
N ASP A 441 -7.87 32.14 -8.95
CA ASP A 441 -8.93 31.41 -8.23
C ASP A 441 -8.57 29.94 -7.94
N ALA A 442 -7.62 29.40 -8.70
CA ALA A 442 -7.11 28.05 -8.57
C ALA A 442 -6.04 27.90 -7.48
N THR A 443 -5.30 28.97 -7.17
CA THR A 443 -4.12 28.95 -6.30
C THR A 443 -4.38 28.40 -4.89
N PRO A 444 -5.47 28.76 -4.17
CA PRO A 444 -5.67 28.29 -2.80
C PRO A 444 -5.68 26.75 -2.69
N GLY A 445 -6.43 26.08 -3.57
CA GLY A 445 -6.53 24.61 -3.58
C GLY A 445 -5.19 23.93 -3.83
N VAL A 446 -4.42 24.43 -4.79
CA VAL A 446 -3.08 23.92 -5.12
C VAL A 446 -2.14 24.09 -3.92
N VAL A 447 -2.09 25.28 -3.35
CA VAL A 447 -1.18 25.59 -2.26
C VAL A 447 -1.54 24.80 -0.99
N GLY A 448 -2.83 24.63 -0.71
CA GLY A 448 -3.31 23.81 0.40
C GLY A 448 -2.90 22.35 0.27
N LEU A 449 -3.20 21.73 -0.88
CA LEU A 449 -2.82 20.34 -1.15
C LEU A 449 -1.31 20.15 -1.16
N PHE A 450 -0.55 21.12 -1.67
CA PHE A 450 0.92 21.09 -1.65
C PHE A 450 1.48 21.11 -0.22
N ALA A 451 0.93 21.95 0.66
CA ALA A 451 1.35 22.01 2.07
C ALA A 451 1.08 20.68 2.80
N GLY A 452 -0.12 20.13 2.64
CA GLY A 452 -0.48 18.83 3.21
C GLY A 452 0.38 17.69 2.66
N MET A 453 0.56 17.62 1.33
CA MET A 453 1.40 16.62 0.67
C MET A 453 2.85 16.69 1.16
N SER A 454 3.42 17.88 1.26
CA SER A 454 4.81 18.07 1.69
C SER A 454 5.02 17.58 3.12
N ALA A 455 4.08 17.88 4.02
CA ALA A 455 4.17 17.39 5.40
C ALA A 455 3.96 15.88 5.51
N TYR A 456 3.06 15.29 4.71
CA TYR A 456 2.94 13.83 4.63
C TYR A 456 4.24 13.17 4.12
N LEU A 457 4.91 13.76 3.12
CA LEU A 457 6.21 13.27 2.66
C LEU A 457 7.29 13.39 3.74
N LEU A 458 7.26 14.43 4.58
CA LEU A 458 8.16 14.56 5.71
C LEU A 458 7.93 13.47 6.77
N THR A 459 6.69 13.01 7.00
CA THR A 459 6.46 11.88 7.92
C THR A 459 7.06 10.58 7.38
N CYS A 460 7.11 10.40 6.05
CA CYS A 460 7.73 9.24 5.39
C CYS A 460 9.25 9.12 5.63
N LEU A 461 9.94 10.19 6.05
CA LEU A 461 11.36 10.13 6.45
C LEU A 461 11.57 9.35 7.76
N THR A 462 10.52 9.16 8.55
CA THR A 462 10.58 8.59 9.90
C THR A 462 9.46 7.59 10.20
N GLY A 463 8.76 7.18 9.14
CA GLY A 463 7.66 6.23 9.17
C GLY A 463 7.45 5.63 7.78
N HIS A 464 6.40 4.82 7.64
CA HIS A 464 6.06 4.12 6.41
C HIS A 464 4.56 4.18 6.11
N PRO A 465 3.92 5.39 6.17
CA PRO A 465 2.47 5.50 6.02
C PRO A 465 1.98 5.09 4.62
N LEU A 466 2.86 5.08 3.61
CA LEU A 466 2.56 4.61 2.27
C LEU A 466 2.38 3.09 2.15
N LEU A 467 2.79 2.31 3.18
CA LEU A 467 2.49 0.87 3.27
C LEU A 467 1.08 0.58 3.78
N VAL A 468 0.33 1.60 4.23
CA VAL A 468 -1.04 1.45 4.73
C VAL A 468 -2.00 2.06 3.72
N SER A 469 -2.83 1.24 3.06
CA SER A 469 -3.69 1.67 1.96
C SER A 469 -4.64 2.82 2.34
N GLU A 470 -5.23 2.78 3.52
CA GLU A 470 -6.12 3.82 4.05
C GLU A 470 -5.38 5.15 4.25
N ALA A 471 -4.06 5.12 4.47
CA ALA A 471 -3.23 6.32 4.55
C ALA A 471 -2.64 6.73 3.20
N ALA A 472 -2.28 5.77 2.36
CA ALA A 472 -1.63 5.99 1.07
C ALA A 472 -2.61 6.55 0.02
N PHE A 473 -3.82 6.01 -0.07
CA PHE A 473 -4.79 6.40 -1.11
C PHE A 473 -5.24 7.86 -1.01
N PRO A 474 -5.57 8.40 0.18
CA PRO A 474 -5.84 9.82 0.34
C PRO A 474 -4.67 10.71 -0.07
N PHE A 475 -3.43 10.29 0.23
CA PHE A 475 -2.22 10.98 -0.19
C PHE A 475 -2.10 11.00 -1.73
N TRP A 476 -2.24 9.86 -2.40
CA TRP A 476 -2.16 9.80 -3.86
C TRP A 476 -3.29 10.59 -4.55
N ILE A 477 -4.50 10.59 -4.00
CA ILE A 477 -5.60 11.44 -4.47
C ILE A 477 -5.27 12.92 -4.32
N ALA A 478 -4.70 13.33 -3.18
CA ALA A 478 -4.29 14.71 -2.93
C ALA A 478 -3.19 15.16 -3.91
N CYS A 479 -2.17 14.32 -4.12
CA CYS A 479 -1.12 14.54 -5.12
C CYS A 479 -1.72 14.66 -6.53
N GLY A 480 -2.67 13.79 -6.87
CA GLY A 480 -3.30 13.81 -8.18
C GLY A 480 -4.11 15.07 -8.42
N ALA A 481 -4.86 15.52 -7.40
CA ALA A 481 -5.66 16.75 -7.45
C ALA A 481 -4.79 18.02 -7.47
N LEU A 482 -3.63 17.99 -6.79
CA LEU A 482 -2.60 19.01 -6.88
C LEU A 482 -2.11 19.13 -8.33
N VAL A 483 -1.69 18.01 -8.92
CA VAL A 483 -1.08 17.94 -10.26
C VAL A 483 -2.10 18.24 -11.36
N GLY A 484 -3.33 17.77 -11.24
CA GLY A 484 -4.42 18.07 -12.17
C GLY A 484 -4.77 19.56 -12.20
N GLY A 485 -4.40 20.28 -11.16
CA GLY A 485 -4.64 21.71 -11.02
C GLY A 485 -3.58 22.64 -11.61
N MET A 486 -2.55 22.10 -12.28
CA MET A 486 -1.40 22.88 -12.76
C MET A 486 -1.54 23.19 -14.24
N ASP A 487 -1.64 24.48 -14.56
CA ASP A 487 -1.70 24.96 -15.95
C ASP A 487 -0.28 25.17 -16.52
N THR A 488 0.71 25.42 -15.65
CA THR A 488 2.07 25.81 -16.05
C THR A 488 3.07 24.65 -15.93
N PRO A 489 3.96 24.45 -16.92
CA PRO A 489 5.06 23.50 -16.82
C PRO A 489 6.07 23.87 -15.71
N PRO A 490 6.56 22.91 -14.89
CA PRO A 490 7.77 23.11 -14.11
C PRO A 490 8.95 23.28 -15.07
N ARG A 491 9.91 24.13 -14.70
CA ARG A 491 11.15 24.40 -15.47
C ARG A 491 12.20 23.28 -15.33
N LEU A 492 11.77 22.04 -15.21
CA LEU A 492 12.68 20.91 -15.12
C LEU A 492 12.93 20.34 -16.53
N PRO A 493 14.16 19.91 -16.86
CA PRO A 493 14.51 19.35 -18.16
C PRO A 493 13.92 17.93 -18.34
N TYR A 494 12.59 17.83 -18.44
CA TYR A 494 11.84 16.58 -18.61
C TYR A 494 11.90 16.00 -20.04
N ARG A 495 12.76 16.56 -20.91
CA ARG A 495 12.97 16.11 -22.29
C ARG A 495 14.09 15.10 -22.46
N ASN A 496 14.58 14.49 -21.39
CA ASN A 496 15.65 13.49 -21.48
C ASN A 496 15.07 12.11 -21.82
N GLY A 497 14.61 11.95 -23.07
CA GLY A 497 14.18 10.64 -23.60
C GLY A 497 15.26 9.56 -23.41
N ALA A 498 16.54 9.96 -23.41
CA ALA A 498 17.67 9.10 -23.05
C ALA A 498 17.60 8.55 -21.62
N LEU A 499 17.21 9.37 -20.62
CA LEU A 499 17.06 8.92 -19.23
C LEU A 499 15.92 7.91 -19.09
N VAL A 500 14.79 8.19 -19.75
CA VAL A 500 13.64 7.26 -19.80
C VAL A 500 14.04 5.95 -20.46
N ALA A 501 14.73 6.00 -21.61
CA ALA A 501 15.21 4.82 -22.31
C ALA A 501 16.23 4.03 -21.48
N ALA A 502 17.17 4.71 -20.81
CA ALA A 502 18.13 4.07 -19.92
C ALA A 502 17.46 3.39 -18.73
N ALA A 503 16.46 4.03 -18.10
CA ALA A 503 15.68 3.43 -17.03
C ALA A 503 14.95 2.16 -17.52
N CYS A 504 14.25 2.23 -18.67
CA CYS A 504 13.59 1.07 -19.26
C CYS A 504 14.58 -0.05 -19.59
N ALA A 505 15.75 0.27 -20.15
CA ALA A 505 16.79 -0.71 -20.47
C ALA A 505 17.32 -1.40 -19.21
N LEU A 506 17.61 -0.65 -18.14
CA LEU A 506 18.06 -1.22 -16.86
C LEU A 506 17.02 -2.17 -16.27
N LEU A 507 15.74 -1.79 -16.29
CA LEU A 507 14.66 -2.67 -15.81
C LEU A 507 14.55 -3.94 -16.65
N ALA A 508 14.64 -3.83 -17.98
CA ALA A 508 14.61 -4.98 -18.88
C ALA A 508 15.80 -5.92 -18.65
N VAL A 509 17.00 -5.38 -18.41
CA VAL A 509 18.19 -6.17 -18.06
C VAL A 509 17.98 -6.95 -16.77
N GLY A 510 17.38 -6.34 -15.73
CA GLY A 510 17.05 -7.03 -14.48
C GLY A 510 16.12 -8.23 -14.70
N VAL A 511 15.04 -8.05 -15.46
CA VAL A 511 14.09 -9.14 -15.77
C VAL A 511 14.74 -10.23 -16.62
N ALA A 512 15.56 -9.86 -17.61
CA ALA A 512 16.30 -10.81 -18.43
C ALA A 512 17.30 -11.63 -17.58
N TRP A 513 17.99 -10.98 -16.65
CA TRP A 513 18.90 -11.63 -15.71
C TRP A 513 18.18 -12.65 -14.82
N ALA A 514 17.03 -12.28 -14.25
CA ALA A 514 16.22 -13.20 -13.46
C ALA A 514 15.76 -14.42 -14.29
N THR A 515 15.37 -14.20 -15.54
CA THR A 515 14.97 -15.27 -16.47
C THR A 515 16.12 -16.22 -16.78
N LEU A 516 17.32 -15.69 -17.03
CA LEU A 516 18.52 -16.50 -17.26
C LEU A 516 18.94 -17.27 -16.00
N SER A 517 18.80 -16.66 -14.82
CA SER A 517 19.13 -17.29 -13.54
C SER A 517 18.19 -18.44 -13.23
N TYR A 518 16.89 -18.22 -13.44
CA TYR A 518 15.84 -19.24 -13.35
C TYR A 518 16.13 -20.45 -14.24
N ALA A 519 16.55 -20.25 -15.49
CA ALA A 519 16.86 -21.33 -16.42
C ALA A 519 18.05 -22.22 -15.99
N ARG A 520 18.85 -21.79 -15.01
CA ARG A 520 20.04 -22.51 -14.52
C ARG A 520 19.80 -23.26 -13.20
N VAL A 521 18.60 -23.21 -12.63
CA VAL A 521 18.32 -23.86 -11.35
C VAL A 521 18.27 -25.38 -11.53
N THR A 522 19.24 -26.09 -10.92
CA THR A 522 19.35 -27.55 -10.99
C THR A 522 18.90 -28.27 -9.72
N ALA A 523 18.85 -27.57 -8.59
CA ALA A 523 18.45 -28.11 -7.29
C ALA A 523 17.18 -27.41 -6.76
N PRO A 524 16.30 -28.14 -6.05
CA PRO A 524 15.09 -27.55 -5.49
C PRO A 524 15.44 -26.47 -4.47
N PRO A 525 14.83 -25.27 -4.54
CA PRO A 525 14.95 -24.25 -3.51
C PRO A 525 14.38 -24.71 -2.16
N SER A 526 14.61 -23.90 -1.12
CA SER A 526 13.93 -24.09 0.16
C SER A 526 12.42 -23.99 -0.01
N GLU A 527 11.69 -24.85 0.71
CA GLU A 527 10.24 -24.76 0.81
C GLU A 527 9.78 -23.41 1.36
N GLN A 528 8.57 -22.99 1.00
CA GLN A 528 8.00 -21.71 1.41
C GLN A 528 6.59 -21.90 1.96
N GLY A 529 6.16 -21.00 2.85
CA GLY A 529 4.78 -20.99 3.35
C GLY A 529 4.42 -22.11 4.31
N PHE A 530 5.40 -22.86 4.80
CA PHE A 530 5.23 -23.83 5.89
C PHE A 530 5.90 -23.33 7.17
N HIS A 531 5.23 -23.55 8.30
CA HIS A 531 5.80 -23.34 9.62
C HIS A 531 6.61 -24.56 10.08
N GLY A 532 7.19 -24.46 11.28
CA GLY A 532 7.89 -25.57 11.94
C GLY A 532 6.98 -26.79 12.20
N ILE A 533 7.60 -27.92 12.48
CA ILE A 533 6.89 -29.16 12.82
C ILE A 533 6.33 -29.06 14.23
N GLU A 534 5.05 -29.42 14.38
CA GLU A 534 4.29 -29.49 15.61
C GLU A 534 3.63 -30.86 15.73
N THR A 535 3.17 -31.20 16.93
CA THR A 535 2.52 -32.49 17.22
C THR A 535 1.07 -32.26 17.59
N ALA A 536 0.14 -32.92 16.89
CA ALA A 536 -1.28 -32.86 17.18
C ALA A 536 -1.59 -33.64 18.48
N PRO A 537 -2.76 -33.43 19.12
CA PRO A 537 -3.14 -34.15 20.34
C PRO A 537 -3.14 -35.68 20.20
N ASP A 538 -3.30 -36.19 18.98
CA ASP A 538 -3.25 -37.61 18.64
C ASP A 538 -1.81 -38.14 18.43
N GLY A 539 -0.79 -37.34 18.67
CA GLY A 539 0.62 -37.68 18.48
C GLY A 539 1.13 -37.53 17.03
N THR A 540 0.26 -37.16 16.08
CA THR A 540 0.66 -36.99 14.68
C THR A 540 1.53 -35.74 14.50
N ALA A 541 2.72 -35.89 13.93
CA ALA A 541 3.53 -34.76 13.50
C ALA A 541 2.91 -34.07 12.26
N PHE A 542 2.87 -32.74 12.29
CA PHE A 542 2.35 -31.93 11.18
C PHE A 542 3.06 -30.59 11.10
N ARG A 543 2.87 -29.87 10.00
CA ARG A 543 3.29 -28.48 9.83
C ARG A 543 2.08 -27.62 9.52
N TRP A 544 2.02 -26.43 10.08
CA TRP A 544 1.06 -25.43 9.62
C TRP A 544 1.47 -24.93 8.24
N MET A 545 0.51 -24.87 7.33
CA MET A 545 0.61 -24.17 6.07
C MET A 545 0.06 -22.75 6.24
N THR A 546 0.69 -21.75 5.63
CA THR A 546 0.05 -20.43 5.43
C THR A 546 -1.03 -20.54 4.34
N ARG A 547 -1.56 -19.42 3.86
CA ARG A 547 -2.53 -19.43 2.75
C ARG A 547 -1.94 -20.01 1.45
N HIS A 548 -0.63 -19.91 1.26
CA HIS A 548 0.07 -20.52 0.13
C HIS A 548 1.37 -21.16 0.61
N ALA A 549 1.62 -22.40 0.22
CA ALA A 549 2.89 -23.05 0.47
C ALA A 549 3.43 -23.72 -0.78
N VAL A 550 4.75 -23.84 -0.80
CA VAL A 550 5.51 -24.34 -1.94
C VAL A 550 6.45 -25.43 -1.46
N THR A 551 6.38 -26.59 -2.09
CA THR A 551 7.37 -27.66 -1.95
C THR A 551 7.80 -28.16 -3.34
N TYR A 552 8.73 -29.11 -3.37
CA TYR A 552 9.29 -29.63 -4.60
C TYR A 552 9.35 -31.16 -4.56
N VAL A 553 9.04 -31.80 -5.69
CA VAL A 553 9.02 -33.27 -5.83
C VAL A 553 9.77 -33.72 -7.09
N SER A 554 9.89 -35.05 -7.29
CA SER A 554 10.55 -35.61 -8.47
C SER A 554 9.93 -35.15 -9.79
N SER A 555 10.75 -35.13 -10.83
CA SER A 555 10.37 -34.84 -12.21
C SER A 555 9.75 -36.05 -12.93
N ASP A 556 9.84 -37.25 -12.37
CA ASP A 556 9.28 -38.48 -12.95
C ASP A 556 7.75 -38.46 -12.99
N ALA A 557 7.13 -39.42 -13.67
CA ALA A 557 5.68 -39.65 -13.59
C ALA A 557 5.35 -40.46 -12.32
N GLY A 558 4.19 -40.19 -11.70
CA GLY A 558 3.85 -40.80 -10.40
C GLY A 558 2.62 -40.18 -9.75
N PHE A 559 2.51 -40.37 -8.44
CA PHE A 559 1.43 -39.84 -7.61
C PHE A 559 1.99 -38.93 -6.52
N LEU A 560 1.29 -37.83 -6.28
CA LEU A 560 1.54 -36.96 -5.15
C LEU A 560 0.55 -37.31 -4.03
N ARG A 561 1.05 -37.91 -2.95
CA ARG A 561 0.27 -38.18 -1.75
C ARG A 561 0.33 -36.99 -0.80
N LEU A 562 -0.82 -36.38 -0.56
CA LEU A 562 -0.98 -35.30 0.41
C LEU A 562 -1.81 -35.79 1.60
N ARG A 563 -1.29 -35.60 2.81
CA ARG A 563 -2.04 -35.76 4.07
C ARG A 563 -2.30 -34.40 4.68
N ALA A 564 -3.56 -33.99 4.74
CA ALA A 564 -3.98 -32.68 5.23
C ALA A 564 -5.19 -32.76 6.17
N ARG A 565 -5.32 -31.76 7.06
CA ARG A 565 -6.45 -31.59 7.98
C ARG A 565 -6.75 -30.10 8.14
N ALA A 566 -8.02 -29.73 8.19
CA ALA A 566 -8.41 -28.36 8.53
C ALA A 566 -8.32 -28.16 10.05
N PRO A 567 -7.90 -26.96 10.51
CA PRO A 567 -7.87 -26.66 11.94
C PRO A 567 -9.27 -26.79 12.56
N ASP A 568 -9.33 -27.20 13.84
CA ASP A 568 -10.57 -27.27 14.62
C ASP A 568 -10.99 -25.87 15.11
N ILE A 569 -11.18 -24.96 14.16
CA ILE A 569 -11.64 -23.59 14.37
C ILE A 569 -12.84 -23.31 13.47
N THR A 570 -13.69 -22.38 13.87
CA THR A 570 -14.83 -21.98 13.05
C THR A 570 -14.35 -21.24 11.81
N LEU A 571 -14.38 -21.92 10.67
CA LEU A 571 -14.13 -21.33 9.35
C LEU A 571 -15.44 -20.75 8.78
N ARG A 572 -15.32 -19.68 7.97
CA ARG A 572 -16.49 -19.02 7.35
C ARG A 572 -17.11 -19.83 6.21
N ARG A 573 -16.31 -20.71 5.61
CA ARG A 573 -16.67 -21.62 4.52
C ARG A 573 -15.82 -22.88 4.63
N PRO A 574 -16.13 -23.97 3.91
CA PRO A 574 -15.25 -25.13 3.86
C PRO A 574 -13.84 -24.76 3.38
N LEU A 575 -12.81 -25.34 4.03
CA LEU A 575 -11.42 -25.14 3.63
C LEU A 575 -11.17 -25.91 2.35
N VAL A 576 -10.89 -25.20 1.26
CA VAL A 576 -10.51 -25.80 -0.01
C VAL A 576 -9.03 -25.53 -0.24
N VAL A 577 -8.27 -26.59 -0.50
CA VAL A 577 -6.87 -26.51 -0.94
C VAL A 577 -6.82 -26.82 -2.42
N GLU A 578 -6.40 -25.83 -3.19
CA GLU A 578 -6.00 -25.97 -4.59
C GLU A 578 -4.55 -26.45 -4.64
N MET A 579 -4.30 -27.49 -5.43
CA MET A 579 -2.97 -28.02 -5.68
C MET A 579 -2.60 -27.75 -7.13
N ALA A 580 -1.46 -27.10 -7.34
CA ALA A 580 -0.86 -26.96 -8.66
C ALA A 580 0.50 -27.66 -8.72
N VAL A 581 0.74 -28.33 -9.84
CA VAL A 581 1.99 -29.04 -10.14
C VAL A 581 2.62 -28.37 -11.34
N ALA A 582 3.85 -27.91 -11.19
CA ALA A 582 4.62 -27.27 -12.27
C ALA A 582 3.88 -26.07 -12.90
N GLY A 583 3.10 -25.33 -12.09
CA GLY A 583 2.33 -24.16 -12.52
C GLY A 583 0.95 -24.47 -13.12
N GLU A 584 0.52 -25.73 -13.14
CA GLU A 584 -0.83 -26.11 -13.60
C GLU A 584 -1.67 -26.64 -12.44
N VAL A 585 -2.88 -26.11 -12.26
CA VAL A 585 -3.81 -26.59 -11.23
C VAL A 585 -4.29 -27.99 -11.59
N VAL A 586 -4.02 -28.97 -10.72
CA VAL A 586 -4.33 -30.39 -10.95
C VAL A 586 -5.44 -30.93 -10.06
N ASP A 587 -5.64 -30.35 -8.87
CA ASP A 587 -6.71 -30.76 -7.95
C ASP A 587 -7.22 -29.57 -7.14
N ARG A 588 -8.48 -29.67 -6.72
CA ARG A 588 -9.11 -28.75 -5.74
C ARG A 588 -9.94 -29.59 -4.81
N ARG A 589 -9.54 -29.65 -3.54
CA ARG A 589 -10.18 -30.55 -2.57
C ARG A 589 -10.58 -29.84 -1.30
N GLU A 590 -11.78 -30.15 -0.82
CA GLU A 590 -12.23 -29.76 0.50
C GLU A 590 -11.49 -30.58 1.55
N ILE A 591 -10.87 -29.89 2.51
CA ILE A 591 -10.13 -30.49 3.61
C ILE A 591 -11.06 -30.50 4.84
N PRO A 592 -11.42 -31.69 5.37
CA PRO A 592 -12.34 -31.79 6.49
C PRO A 592 -11.70 -31.28 7.79
N ALA A 593 -12.53 -30.67 8.64
CA ALA A 593 -12.20 -30.42 10.04
C ALA A 593 -12.27 -31.73 10.85
N GLY A 594 -11.54 -31.82 11.96
CA GLY A 594 -11.62 -32.95 12.89
C GLY A 594 -10.99 -34.27 12.45
N ARG A 595 -10.63 -34.48 11.17
CA ARG A 595 -9.97 -35.71 10.70
C ARG A 595 -8.91 -35.47 9.64
N TRP A 596 -7.92 -36.34 9.62
CA TRP A 596 -6.90 -36.39 8.56
C TRP A 596 -7.50 -36.93 7.26
N LEU A 597 -7.29 -36.23 6.16
CA LEU A 597 -7.57 -36.68 4.81
C LEU A 597 -6.24 -36.98 4.10
N THR A 598 -6.07 -38.22 3.65
CA THR A 598 -4.96 -38.62 2.78
C THR A 598 -5.52 -38.92 1.40
N TYR A 599 -4.93 -38.33 0.37
CA TYR A 599 -5.33 -38.57 -1.01
C TYR A 599 -4.14 -38.46 -1.96
N ASP A 600 -4.26 -39.17 -3.07
CA ASP A 600 -3.24 -39.25 -4.11
C ASP A 600 -3.72 -38.48 -5.35
N VAL A 601 -2.85 -37.62 -5.87
CA VAL A 601 -3.10 -36.84 -7.08
C VAL A 601 -2.20 -37.38 -8.20
N PRO A 602 -2.77 -37.87 -9.32
CA PRO A 602 -1.97 -38.41 -10.41
C PRO A 602 -1.21 -37.29 -11.13
N VAL A 603 0.07 -37.52 -11.39
CA VAL A 603 0.96 -36.63 -12.14
C VAL A 603 1.56 -37.44 -13.30
N PRO A 604 0.82 -37.59 -14.40
CA PRO A 604 1.08 -38.65 -15.40
C PRO A 604 2.22 -38.36 -16.35
N ARG A 605 2.62 -37.10 -16.53
CA ARG A 605 3.61 -36.71 -17.56
C ARG A 605 4.93 -36.35 -16.91
N PRO A 606 6.08 -36.95 -17.27
CA PRO A 606 7.39 -36.52 -16.79
C PRO A 606 7.67 -35.05 -17.15
N SER A 607 8.50 -34.38 -16.36
CA SER A 607 8.94 -33.00 -16.60
C SER A 607 10.37 -32.98 -17.14
N SER A 608 10.66 -32.06 -18.06
CA SER A 608 12.04 -31.79 -18.48
C SER A 608 12.81 -30.95 -17.45
N ALA A 609 12.12 -30.38 -16.46
CA ALA A 609 12.76 -29.70 -15.34
C ALA A 609 13.33 -30.73 -14.35
N PRO A 610 14.44 -30.43 -13.66
CA PRO A 610 15.11 -31.37 -12.74
C PRO A 610 14.23 -31.81 -11.56
N PHE A 611 13.27 -30.98 -11.18
CA PHE A 611 12.26 -31.22 -10.14
C PHE A 611 10.97 -30.49 -10.52
N ARG A 612 9.87 -30.78 -9.84
CA ARG A 612 8.60 -30.08 -10.00
C ARG A 612 8.28 -29.23 -8.81
N ARG A 613 7.78 -28.03 -9.07
CA ARG A 613 7.15 -27.18 -8.07
C ARG A 613 5.75 -27.67 -7.72
N ILE A 614 5.44 -27.73 -6.44
CA ILE A 614 4.10 -28.00 -5.91
C ILE A 614 3.63 -26.77 -5.16
N ASP A 615 2.55 -26.15 -5.64
CA ASP A 615 1.88 -25.03 -4.98
C ASP A 615 0.62 -25.55 -4.28
N LEU A 616 0.48 -25.28 -2.99
CA LEU A 616 -0.71 -25.56 -2.20
C LEU A 616 -1.35 -24.24 -1.79
N ARG A 617 -2.55 -23.94 -2.28
CA ARG A 617 -3.25 -22.67 -2.06
C ARG A 617 -4.56 -22.90 -1.33
N ALA A 618 -4.69 -22.34 -0.14
CA ALA A 618 -5.93 -22.37 0.62
C ALA A 618 -6.83 -21.19 0.24
N ASN A 619 -8.13 -21.46 0.07
CA ASN A 619 -9.14 -20.44 -0.21
C ASN A 619 -9.33 -19.45 0.96
N GLN A 620 -8.87 -19.76 2.16
CA GLN A 620 -8.96 -18.90 3.34
C GLN A 620 -7.82 -19.20 4.30
N PHE A 621 -7.60 -18.31 5.27
CA PHE A 621 -6.66 -18.51 6.37
C PHE A 621 -7.18 -17.79 7.61
N THR A 622 -6.65 -18.15 8.78
CA THR A 622 -6.81 -17.39 10.03
C THR A 622 -5.45 -16.97 10.54
N THR A 623 -5.42 -16.19 11.61
CA THR A 623 -4.21 -15.98 12.40
C THR A 623 -4.24 -16.79 13.69
N GLN A 624 -3.05 -17.12 14.19
CA GLN A 624 -2.83 -17.72 15.49
C GLN A 624 -1.80 -16.88 16.25
N GLU A 625 -2.09 -16.56 17.51
CA GLU A 625 -1.10 -15.90 18.37
C GLU A 625 0.11 -16.82 18.62
N THR A 626 1.29 -16.30 18.36
CA THR A 626 2.59 -16.89 18.67
C THR A 626 3.47 -15.85 19.37
N ARG A 627 4.50 -16.29 20.09
CA ARG A 627 5.51 -15.37 20.64
C ARG A 627 6.58 -15.11 19.59
N LEU A 628 6.85 -13.83 19.31
CA LEU A 628 7.95 -13.36 18.46
C LEU A 628 8.84 -12.43 19.28
N GLY A 629 9.95 -12.97 19.79
CA GLY A 629 10.76 -12.28 20.78
C GLY A 629 9.96 -11.98 22.04
N ARG A 630 9.96 -10.70 22.47
CA ARG A 630 9.15 -10.24 23.62
C ARG A 630 7.70 -9.85 23.25
N ARG A 631 7.33 -9.83 21.97
CA ARG A 631 5.98 -9.48 21.51
C ARG A 631 5.15 -10.73 21.25
N ARG A 632 3.83 -10.58 21.35
CA ARG A 632 2.89 -11.51 20.73
C ARG A 632 2.74 -11.09 19.27
N ALA A 633 2.88 -12.03 18.36
CA ALA A 633 2.67 -11.86 16.95
C ALA A 633 1.56 -12.80 16.49
N GLU A 634 0.82 -12.40 15.47
CA GLU A 634 -0.13 -13.26 14.80
C GLU A 634 0.57 -13.94 13.62
N ARG A 635 0.60 -15.28 13.59
CA ARG A 635 1.08 -16.03 12.42
C ARG A 635 -0.11 -16.50 11.57
N PRO A 636 -0.07 -16.36 10.24
CA PRO A 636 -1.14 -16.85 9.38
C PRO A 636 -1.07 -18.38 9.26
N ILE A 637 -2.20 -19.05 9.45
CA ILE A 637 -2.36 -20.50 9.30
C ILE A 637 -3.62 -20.82 8.49
N ALA A 638 -3.55 -21.85 7.64
CA ALA A 638 -4.68 -22.28 6.81
C ALA A 638 -5.00 -23.77 7.00
N ALA A 639 -4.00 -24.65 6.80
CA ALA A 639 -4.18 -26.10 6.89
C ALA A 639 -3.05 -26.75 7.71
N MET A 640 -3.34 -27.89 8.33
CA MET A 640 -2.35 -28.78 8.93
C MET A 640 -1.90 -29.80 7.88
N ILE A 641 -0.60 -29.88 7.62
CA ILE A 641 -0.02 -30.79 6.62
C ILE A 641 0.79 -31.86 7.35
N GLY A 642 0.32 -33.10 7.32
CA GLY A 642 0.94 -34.25 7.97
C GLY A 642 2.03 -34.92 7.12
N GLY A 643 2.09 -34.60 5.82
CA GLY A 643 3.13 -35.08 4.94
C GLY A 643 2.78 -34.85 3.47
N ILE A 644 3.83 -34.63 2.67
CA ILE A 644 3.77 -34.56 1.21
C ILE A 644 4.78 -35.57 0.70
N ARG A 645 4.31 -36.61 0.01
CA ARG A 645 5.18 -37.69 -0.49
C ARG A 645 4.93 -37.91 -1.97
N TRP A 646 6.03 -38.00 -2.72
CA TRP A 646 6.02 -38.52 -4.08
C TRP A 646 6.05 -40.04 -4.08
N ILE A 647 5.23 -40.66 -4.92
CA ILE A 647 5.18 -42.12 -5.12
C ILE A 647 5.45 -42.35 -6.60
N SER A 648 6.60 -42.97 -6.91
CA SER A 648 6.94 -43.34 -8.28
C SER A 648 5.92 -44.32 -8.85
N LEU A 649 5.69 -44.31 -10.17
CA LEU A 649 4.90 -45.37 -10.83
C LEU A 649 5.48 -46.77 -10.58
N GLU A 650 6.79 -46.87 -10.35
CA GLU A 650 7.47 -48.14 -10.00
C GLU A 650 7.14 -48.64 -8.59
N GLU A 651 6.71 -47.74 -7.68
CA GLU A 651 6.29 -48.09 -6.31
C GLU A 651 4.81 -48.51 -6.23
N VAL A 652 4.05 -48.35 -7.32
CA VAL A 652 2.62 -48.71 -7.37
C VAL A 652 2.51 -50.20 -7.69
N PRO A 653 2.02 -51.03 -6.75
CA PRO A 653 1.95 -52.48 -6.92
C PRO A 653 0.97 -52.95 -7.99
#